data_AF-A0A3C1P0Z1-F1
#
_entry.id   AF-A0A3C1P0Z1-F1
#
_cell.length_a   1.000
_cell.length_b   1.000
_cell.length_c   1.000
_cell.angle_alpha   90.00
_cell.angle_beta   90.00
_cell.angle_gamma   90.00
#
_symmetry.space_group_name_H-M   'P 1'
#
loop_
_entity.id
_entity.type
_entity.pdbx_description
1 polymer ?
#
loop_
_entity_poly.entity_id
_entity_poly.type
_entity_poly.pdbx_seq_one_letter_code
_entity_poly.pdbx_strand_id
1 'polypeptide(L)'
;MNERQAELVASSSVARLREQIGQISHPQAQVLSAQLTRHLSDEDDVSIEQLAGQAEELLAFAAQRTPGQALVEVRDREDGAAASTLLLVTDDMPFLVDSVSPVIAASGRALRLILHPTLVVERDDHGRLVDIAAMEGDDAHRPGAHAESWMWIEIERDFSEGSAEGLRDGVLSVLDDVRRAVTDWEEMRSRAVLLADETAAAPPVTLTAEQVEEGVAYLRWLADDNFTFLGYREYDLKSVDGEDVLVPVDGSGLGILRMQVDPDAPTAMSKSFAVLPPAVRALARTPELLVLSKANSRSTVHRPVYLDYIGVKRFDADGNVTGERRILGLYSSSAYTQSVLDIPILRAKARRLEAGLAVVRGSHDAKDLIAFLETYPRDELFQTRDDDLMTVADSVLHLQERRRTKLYLRADDYGRFMSCLVYLPRDRYTTAVRLRIERLLTEAFGGSSVDYTVRVSESLLARLHLVVHVPLGQGLPKVDHRELEARVATASRSWDDEFATELVSRMGDAAAAPLLTCYGHAFPESYKEDFAPGRGVHDTLMMEDLTPGELSLEVYQPTDASRREIRLKITRIGSSISLSKVLPILQSMGVDVVDEYPYEISRAMTEPVWILDFGMLLPDVELVGGSSLAERIDSAFTAAWEGRASVDGFNALIVTAGMHWRDVLVLRAYARYMRQVGSPFSQTFIEEVVTSNQGIARLLVDLFRIRFEPTLDGDRSSLERELVSRIEAALDDVGSLDQDRILRTLLALIRSTLRTNFFQSDPDGRERSSVAFKLDPQQVPDMPLPKPRFEIWVFAPRVEGVHLRFGSVARGGLRWSDRQEDFRTEILGLVKAQEVKNAVIVPVGAKGGFYAKLLPDPSIDRDAWLAEGKAAYREFISSMLDITDNLVDGQVVPPVDVVRHDGDDAYLVVAADKGTATFSDLANEIAAEYDFWLGDAFASGGSVGYDHKAM
;
A
#
# COMPACT_ATOMS: atom_id res chain seq x y z
N MET A 1 20.67 -51.90 7.83
CA MET A 1 20.00 -51.14 6.75
C MET A 1 18.52 -51.43 6.90
N ASN A 2 17.72 -50.46 7.37
CA ASN A 2 16.36 -50.68 7.88
C ASN A 2 15.33 -50.72 6.73
N GLU A 3 14.33 -51.61 6.84
CA GLU A 3 13.22 -51.79 5.87
C GLU A 3 12.50 -50.49 5.48
N ARG A 4 12.45 -49.50 6.38
CA ARG A 4 11.88 -48.17 6.10
C ARG A 4 12.62 -47.35 5.06
N GLN A 5 13.94 -47.59 4.93
CA GLN A 5 14.78 -46.93 3.92
C GLN A 5 14.64 -47.63 2.56
N ALA A 6 14.25 -48.91 2.55
CA ALA A 6 13.91 -49.65 1.33
C ALA A 6 12.51 -49.28 0.80
N GLU A 7 11.53 -49.04 1.68
CA GLU A 7 10.18 -48.56 1.28
C GLU A 7 10.20 -47.14 0.71
N LEU A 8 11.03 -46.24 1.23
CA LEU A 8 11.21 -44.89 0.68
C LEU A 8 11.86 -44.93 -0.71
N VAL A 9 12.88 -45.77 -0.91
CA VAL A 9 13.53 -45.98 -2.22
C VAL A 9 12.58 -46.60 -3.24
N ALA A 10 11.65 -47.47 -2.81
CA ALA A 10 10.65 -48.09 -3.69
C ALA A 10 9.52 -47.12 -4.14
N SER A 11 9.37 -45.96 -3.51
CA SER A 11 8.35 -44.94 -3.86
C SER A 11 8.85 -43.85 -4.81
N SER A 12 10.17 -43.75 -5.01
CA SER A 12 10.82 -42.77 -5.89
C SER A 12 10.39 -42.98 -7.36
N SER A 13 9.98 -41.91 -8.03
CA SER A 13 9.70 -41.89 -9.48
C SER A 13 10.96 -42.24 -10.27
N VAL A 14 12.11 -41.70 -9.86
CA VAL A 14 13.43 -41.95 -10.46
C VAL A 14 13.86 -43.42 -10.31
N ALA A 15 13.60 -44.05 -9.16
CA ALA A 15 13.90 -45.46 -8.95
C ALA A 15 13.11 -46.38 -9.90
N ARG A 16 11.81 -46.07 -10.12
CA ARG A 16 10.97 -46.79 -11.08
C ARG A 16 11.46 -46.63 -12.52
N LEU A 17 11.86 -45.42 -12.91
CA LEU A 17 12.46 -45.17 -14.24
C LEU A 17 13.71 -46.03 -14.45
N ARG A 18 14.60 -46.13 -13.44
CA ARG A 18 15.80 -46.98 -13.53
C ARG A 18 15.49 -48.45 -13.76
N GLU A 19 14.43 -48.98 -13.16
CA GLU A 19 13.97 -50.36 -13.40
C GLU A 19 13.39 -50.54 -14.81
N GLN A 20 12.76 -49.50 -15.36
CA GLN A 20 12.12 -49.53 -16.68
C GLN A 20 13.09 -49.28 -17.85
N ILE A 21 14.25 -48.66 -17.65
CA ILE A 21 15.27 -48.44 -18.69
C ILE A 21 15.71 -49.74 -19.39
N GLY A 22 15.65 -50.87 -18.68
CA GLY A 22 15.87 -52.21 -19.24
C GLY A 22 14.96 -52.58 -20.43
N GLN A 23 13.83 -51.88 -20.57
CA GLN A 23 12.79 -52.12 -21.59
C GLN A 23 13.06 -51.36 -22.91
N ILE A 24 14.02 -50.42 -22.92
CA ILE A 24 14.40 -49.66 -24.11
C ILE A 24 15.17 -50.58 -25.08
N SER A 25 14.68 -50.67 -26.32
CA SER A 25 15.18 -51.66 -27.29
C SER A 25 16.49 -51.26 -27.99
N HIS A 26 16.76 -49.96 -28.15
CA HIS A 26 17.99 -49.47 -28.78
C HIS A 26 19.14 -49.41 -27.74
N PRO A 27 20.24 -50.18 -27.90
CA PRO A 27 21.28 -50.29 -26.86
C PRO A 27 21.89 -48.95 -26.44
N GLN A 28 22.18 -48.08 -27.41
CA GLN A 28 22.72 -46.75 -27.11
C GLN A 28 21.68 -45.84 -26.44
N ALA A 29 20.40 -45.90 -26.83
CA ALA A 29 19.35 -45.09 -26.19
C ALA A 29 19.12 -45.55 -24.75
N GLN A 30 19.26 -46.85 -24.48
CA GLN A 30 19.23 -47.41 -23.14
C GLN A 30 20.38 -46.86 -22.26
N VAL A 31 21.62 -46.86 -22.78
CA VAL A 31 22.78 -46.29 -22.07
C VAL A 31 22.57 -44.82 -21.79
N LEU A 32 22.15 -44.03 -22.79
CA LEU A 32 21.92 -42.60 -22.64
C LEU A 32 20.77 -42.30 -21.67
N SER A 33 19.65 -43.02 -21.77
CA SER A 33 18.52 -42.88 -20.84
C SER A 33 18.96 -43.13 -19.39
N ALA A 34 19.79 -44.16 -19.16
CA ALA A 34 20.35 -44.44 -17.84
C ALA A 34 21.20 -43.27 -17.30
N GLN A 35 21.94 -42.58 -18.16
CA GLN A 35 22.72 -41.41 -17.77
C GLN A 35 21.84 -40.18 -17.53
N LEU A 36 20.86 -39.91 -18.40
CA LEU A 36 19.90 -38.81 -18.22
C LEU A 36 19.15 -38.93 -16.87
N THR A 37 18.73 -40.13 -16.47
CA THR A 37 18.07 -40.37 -15.18
C THR A 37 18.93 -40.01 -13.96
N ARG A 38 20.26 -39.90 -14.09
CA ARG A 38 21.13 -39.47 -12.97
C ARG A 38 20.98 -37.98 -12.65
N HIS A 39 20.44 -37.19 -13.57
CA HIS A 39 20.22 -35.75 -13.42
C HIS A 39 18.78 -35.40 -13.00
N LEU A 40 17.90 -36.41 -12.87
CA LEU A 40 16.53 -36.23 -12.40
C LEU A 40 16.44 -36.31 -10.87
N SER A 41 15.53 -35.51 -10.33
CA SER A 41 15.05 -35.56 -8.96
C SER A 41 13.67 -36.23 -8.89
N ASP A 42 13.22 -36.61 -7.69
CA ASP A 42 11.87 -37.19 -7.52
C ASP A 42 10.73 -36.20 -7.79
N GLU A 43 11.04 -34.90 -7.87
CA GLU A 43 10.08 -33.83 -8.20
C GLU A 43 9.87 -33.67 -9.71
N ASP A 44 10.76 -34.26 -10.53
CA ASP A 44 10.67 -34.20 -11.99
C ASP A 44 9.66 -35.24 -12.52
N ASP A 45 8.57 -34.76 -13.13
CA ASP A 45 7.51 -35.60 -13.72
C ASP A 45 7.86 -36.04 -15.14
N VAL A 46 8.85 -36.93 -15.26
CA VAL A 46 9.33 -37.48 -16.53
C VAL A 46 8.94 -38.96 -16.66
N SER A 47 8.26 -39.33 -17.75
CA SER A 47 7.92 -40.72 -18.06
C SER A 47 9.06 -41.47 -18.75
N ILE A 48 9.04 -42.80 -18.73
CA ILE A 48 10.06 -43.62 -19.42
C ILE A 48 10.00 -43.42 -20.94
N GLU A 49 8.82 -43.20 -21.50
CA GLU A 49 8.63 -42.90 -22.93
C GLU A 49 9.22 -41.54 -23.30
N GLN A 50 9.03 -40.53 -22.46
CA GLN A 50 9.63 -39.21 -22.65
C GLN A 50 11.16 -39.30 -22.58
N LEU A 51 11.70 -40.00 -21.57
CA LEU A 51 13.14 -40.18 -21.41
C LEU A 51 13.77 -40.95 -22.59
N ALA A 52 13.12 -42.00 -23.06
CA ALA A 52 13.57 -42.76 -24.24
C ALA A 52 13.55 -41.88 -25.49
N GLY A 53 12.50 -41.07 -25.68
CA GLY A 53 12.42 -40.10 -26.79
C GLY A 53 13.52 -39.05 -26.73
N GLN A 54 13.78 -38.46 -25.55
CA GLN A 54 14.90 -37.53 -25.33
C GLN A 54 16.25 -38.14 -25.69
N ALA A 55 16.48 -39.40 -25.30
CA ALA A 55 17.71 -40.12 -25.62
C ALA A 55 17.85 -40.39 -27.14
N GLU A 56 16.78 -40.82 -27.81
CA GLU A 56 16.78 -41.03 -29.25
C GLU A 56 17.02 -39.73 -30.04
N GLU A 57 16.41 -38.63 -29.62
CA GLU A 57 16.62 -37.31 -30.21
C GLU A 57 18.06 -36.82 -30.05
N LEU A 58 18.64 -36.96 -28.86
CA LEU A 58 20.04 -36.61 -28.60
C LEU A 58 20.99 -37.48 -29.43
N LEU A 59 20.73 -38.79 -29.57
CA LEU A 59 21.53 -39.68 -30.42
C LEU A 59 21.47 -39.26 -31.89
N ALA A 60 20.28 -38.92 -32.39
CA ALA A 60 20.12 -38.43 -33.76
C ALA A 60 20.83 -37.08 -33.97
N PHE A 61 20.72 -36.17 -33.00
CA PHE A 61 21.38 -34.87 -33.02
C PHE A 61 22.92 -35.00 -32.99
N ALA A 62 23.44 -35.93 -32.19
CA ALA A 62 24.87 -36.19 -32.05
C ALA A 62 25.47 -37.11 -33.14
N ALA A 63 24.66 -37.59 -34.09
CA ALA A 63 25.05 -38.63 -35.05
C ALA A 63 26.28 -38.24 -35.88
N GLN A 64 26.48 -36.95 -36.16
CA GLN A 64 27.66 -36.44 -36.86
C GLN A 64 28.19 -35.17 -36.19
N ARG A 65 29.40 -35.26 -35.63
CA ARG A 65 30.12 -34.14 -35.00
C ARG A 65 31.62 -34.30 -35.21
N THR A 66 32.29 -33.21 -35.57
CA THR A 66 33.76 -33.18 -35.59
C THR A 66 34.28 -32.87 -34.18
N PRO A 67 35.21 -33.65 -33.61
CA PRO A 67 35.88 -33.29 -32.35
C PRO A 67 36.45 -31.87 -32.43
N GLY A 68 36.30 -31.07 -31.37
CA GLY A 68 36.66 -29.66 -31.42
C GLY A 68 35.50 -28.70 -31.73
N GLN A 69 34.33 -29.18 -32.14
CA GLN A 69 33.17 -28.35 -32.49
C GLN A 69 31.97 -28.65 -31.58
N ALA A 70 31.23 -27.62 -31.17
CA ALA A 70 29.97 -27.79 -30.45
C ALA A 70 28.79 -27.85 -31.44
N LEU A 71 27.83 -28.73 -31.18
CA LEU A 71 26.51 -28.72 -31.81
C LEU A 71 25.54 -28.05 -30.83
N VAL A 72 24.79 -27.06 -31.30
CA VAL A 72 23.77 -26.36 -30.50
C VAL A 72 22.54 -26.15 -31.37
N GLU A 73 21.38 -26.56 -30.87
CA GLU A 73 20.09 -26.35 -31.52
C GLU A 73 19.04 -25.93 -30.49
N VAL A 74 18.19 -24.96 -30.85
CA VAL A 74 17.06 -24.52 -30.03
C VAL A 74 15.79 -24.85 -30.79
N ARG A 75 14.96 -25.75 -30.26
CA ARG A 75 13.71 -26.21 -30.86
C ARG A 75 12.52 -25.74 -30.04
N ASP A 76 11.52 -25.17 -30.69
CA ASP A 76 10.24 -24.90 -30.05
C ASP A 76 9.39 -26.18 -30.03
N ARG A 77 8.66 -26.42 -28.94
CA ARG A 77 7.74 -27.55 -28.89
C ARG A 77 6.54 -27.31 -29.81
N GLU A 78 6.22 -28.31 -30.65
CA GLU A 78 5.11 -28.27 -31.63
C GLU A 78 3.72 -28.47 -30.99
N ASP A 79 3.67 -28.92 -29.73
CA ASP A 79 2.44 -29.25 -28.99
C ASP A 79 1.70 -28.03 -28.40
N GLY A 80 2.17 -26.81 -28.69
CA GLY A 80 1.59 -25.57 -28.16
C GLY A 80 1.98 -25.26 -26.71
N ALA A 81 2.86 -26.06 -26.09
CA ALA A 81 3.41 -25.75 -24.78
C ALA A 81 4.28 -24.48 -24.83
N ALA A 82 4.25 -23.68 -23.76
CA ALA A 82 5.10 -22.51 -23.61
C ALA A 82 6.55 -22.88 -23.23
N ALA A 83 7.16 -23.85 -23.94
CA ALA A 83 8.52 -24.32 -23.69
C ALA A 83 9.29 -24.53 -25.00
N SER A 84 10.60 -24.32 -24.93
CA SER A 84 11.56 -24.69 -25.98
C SER A 84 12.60 -25.63 -25.36
N THR A 85 13.26 -26.41 -26.21
CA THR A 85 14.35 -27.32 -25.83
C THR A 85 15.65 -26.82 -26.47
N LEU A 86 16.71 -26.72 -25.67
CA LEU A 86 18.07 -26.52 -26.15
C LEU A 86 18.82 -27.85 -26.09
N LEU A 87 19.29 -28.31 -27.24
CA LEU A 87 20.14 -29.48 -27.42
C LEU A 87 21.57 -29.03 -27.60
N LEU A 88 22.50 -29.61 -26.84
CA LEU A 88 23.92 -29.26 -26.90
C LEU A 88 24.78 -30.51 -26.81
N VAL A 89 25.75 -30.62 -27.72
CA VAL A 89 26.75 -31.70 -27.71
C VAL A 89 28.13 -31.09 -27.96
N THR A 90 29.06 -31.29 -27.01
CA THR A 90 30.42 -30.74 -27.09
C THR A 90 31.43 -31.67 -26.43
N ASP A 91 32.72 -31.44 -26.67
CA ASP A 91 33.79 -32.09 -25.89
C ASP A 91 33.61 -31.77 -24.40
N ASP A 92 33.82 -32.75 -23.52
CA ASP A 92 33.69 -32.56 -22.08
C ASP A 92 34.81 -31.64 -21.55
N MET A 93 34.41 -30.60 -20.82
CA MET A 93 35.30 -29.57 -20.28
C MET A 93 34.69 -29.02 -18.97
N PRO A 94 35.51 -28.49 -18.03
CA PRO A 94 34.99 -27.77 -16.88
C PRO A 94 34.11 -26.57 -17.28
N PHE A 95 33.19 -26.18 -16.38
CA PHE A 95 32.35 -24.98 -16.47
C PHE A 95 31.25 -24.94 -17.53
N LEU A 96 31.00 -26.01 -18.29
CA LEU A 96 30.01 -25.99 -19.38
C LEU A 96 28.61 -25.56 -18.91
N VAL A 97 28.01 -26.28 -17.95
CA VAL A 97 26.65 -25.98 -17.44
C VAL A 97 26.57 -24.59 -16.81
N ASP A 98 27.57 -24.24 -15.99
CA ASP A 98 27.60 -22.96 -15.28
C ASP A 98 27.80 -21.76 -16.24
N SER A 99 28.37 -21.99 -17.43
CA SER A 99 28.55 -20.95 -18.46
C SER A 99 27.34 -20.82 -19.37
N VAL A 100 26.65 -21.93 -19.70
CA VAL A 100 25.46 -21.93 -20.57
C VAL A 100 24.23 -21.36 -19.86
N SER A 101 24.03 -21.71 -18.58
CA SER A 101 22.83 -21.33 -17.82
C SER A 101 22.62 -19.80 -17.72
N PRO A 102 23.67 -18.98 -17.49
CA PRO A 102 23.55 -17.52 -17.52
C PRO A 102 23.15 -16.93 -18.87
N VAL A 103 23.56 -17.54 -19.99
CA VAL A 103 23.18 -17.07 -21.34
C VAL A 103 21.68 -17.21 -21.55
N ILE A 104 21.12 -18.35 -21.09
CA ILE A 104 19.69 -18.61 -21.13
C ILE A 104 18.93 -17.59 -20.26
N ALA A 105 19.39 -17.38 -19.01
CA ALA A 105 18.76 -16.42 -18.11
C ALA A 105 18.82 -14.98 -18.65
N ALA A 106 19.94 -14.59 -19.27
CA ALA A 106 20.12 -13.27 -19.89
C ALA A 106 19.19 -13.04 -21.10
N SER A 107 18.74 -14.10 -21.77
CA SER A 107 17.68 -14.03 -22.80
C SER A 107 16.26 -13.90 -22.24
N GLY A 108 16.10 -13.77 -20.91
CA GLY A 108 14.80 -13.61 -20.26
C GLY A 108 13.99 -14.91 -20.14
N ARG A 109 14.62 -16.08 -20.30
CA ARG A 109 13.96 -17.39 -20.27
C ARG A 109 14.23 -18.12 -18.97
N ALA A 110 13.20 -18.64 -18.32
CA ALA A 110 13.35 -19.50 -17.16
C ALA A 110 13.87 -20.90 -17.55
N LEU A 111 14.84 -21.42 -16.79
CA LEU A 111 15.29 -22.81 -16.88
C LEU A 111 14.29 -23.72 -16.17
N ARG A 112 13.85 -24.79 -16.83
CA ARG A 112 12.87 -25.76 -16.28
C ARG A 112 13.50 -27.10 -15.94
N LEU A 113 14.38 -27.60 -16.80
CA LEU A 113 15.08 -28.88 -16.61
C LEU A 113 16.45 -28.82 -17.28
N ILE A 114 17.47 -29.38 -16.64
CA ILE A 114 18.82 -29.54 -17.21
C ILE A 114 19.24 -30.99 -17.01
N LEU A 115 19.36 -31.74 -18.11
CA LEU A 115 19.99 -33.05 -18.14
C LEU A 115 21.33 -32.89 -18.84
N HIS A 116 22.45 -33.26 -18.20
CA HIS A 116 23.78 -32.98 -18.72
C HIS A 116 24.76 -34.17 -18.59
N PRO A 117 24.43 -35.37 -19.09
CA PRO A 117 25.31 -36.53 -18.99
C PRO A 117 26.65 -36.32 -19.69
N THR A 118 27.71 -36.81 -19.05
CA THR A 118 29.02 -36.99 -19.67
C THR A 118 29.16 -38.44 -20.14
N LEU A 119 29.55 -38.62 -21.40
CA LEU A 119 29.65 -39.90 -22.08
C LEU A 119 31.05 -40.10 -22.65
N VAL A 120 31.48 -41.36 -22.71
CA VAL A 120 32.61 -41.76 -23.53
C VAL A 120 32.06 -42.17 -24.89
N VAL A 121 32.53 -41.54 -25.96
CA VAL A 121 32.04 -41.78 -27.32
C VAL A 121 33.16 -42.24 -28.25
N GLU A 122 32.83 -43.13 -29.18
CA GLU A 122 33.69 -43.52 -30.29
C GLU A 122 33.12 -42.96 -31.60
N ARG A 123 33.96 -42.27 -32.38
CA ARG A 123 33.59 -41.68 -33.68
C ARG A 123 34.55 -42.14 -34.77
N ASP A 124 34.05 -42.24 -36.00
CA ASP A 124 34.89 -42.50 -37.18
C ASP A 124 35.63 -41.24 -37.68
N ASP A 125 36.53 -41.40 -38.65
CA ASP A 125 37.32 -40.30 -39.24
C ASP A 125 36.47 -39.19 -39.90
N HIS A 126 35.16 -39.42 -40.12
CA HIS A 126 34.22 -38.46 -40.67
C HIS A 126 33.31 -37.83 -39.60
N GLY A 127 33.58 -38.10 -38.32
CA GLY A 127 32.84 -37.59 -37.17
C GLY A 127 31.53 -38.31 -36.89
N ARG A 128 31.27 -39.46 -37.53
CA ARG A 128 30.03 -40.24 -37.31
C ARG A 128 30.13 -41.01 -36.01
N LEU A 129 29.05 -41.00 -35.23
CA LEU A 129 28.94 -41.74 -33.98
C LEU A 129 28.95 -43.26 -34.26
N VAL A 130 29.87 -43.98 -33.63
CA VAL A 130 30.00 -45.43 -33.70
C VAL A 130 29.44 -46.07 -32.43
N ASP A 131 29.90 -45.63 -31.26
CA ASP A 131 29.42 -46.14 -29.98
C ASP A 131 29.41 -45.11 -28.84
N ILE A 132 28.61 -45.38 -27.81
CA ILE A 132 28.59 -44.61 -26.56
C ILE A 132 28.64 -45.52 -25.33
N ALA A 133 29.35 -45.06 -24.30
CA ALA A 133 29.43 -45.71 -23.00
C ALA A 133 29.27 -44.69 -21.87
N ALA A 134 28.81 -45.18 -20.72
CA ALA A 134 28.83 -44.41 -19.49
C ALA A 134 30.29 -44.11 -19.08
N MET A 135 30.55 -42.90 -18.58
CA MET A 135 31.85 -42.58 -18.03
C MET A 135 32.03 -43.27 -16.67
N GLU A 136 32.93 -44.26 -16.59
CA GLU A 136 33.31 -44.96 -15.37
C GLU A 136 34.84 -44.89 -15.16
N GLY A 137 35.29 -44.20 -14.11
CA GLY A 137 36.72 -44.12 -13.77
C GLY A 137 37.58 -43.46 -14.87
N ASP A 138 38.73 -44.07 -15.17
CA ASP A 138 39.77 -43.52 -16.07
C ASP A 138 39.58 -43.90 -17.56
N ASP A 139 38.37 -44.32 -17.93
CA ASP A 139 38.00 -44.87 -19.26
C ASP A 139 38.17 -43.89 -20.44
N ALA A 140 38.37 -42.59 -20.15
CA ALA A 140 38.66 -41.56 -21.16
C ALA A 140 40.02 -41.75 -21.88
N HIS A 141 40.86 -42.69 -21.45
CA HIS A 141 42.19 -42.94 -22.01
C HIS A 141 42.26 -44.09 -23.04
N ARG A 142 41.12 -44.66 -23.47
CA ARG A 142 41.10 -45.68 -24.53
C ARG A 142 41.40 -45.04 -25.91
N PRO A 143 42.27 -45.61 -26.75
CA PRO A 143 42.57 -45.07 -28.08
C PRO A 143 41.30 -44.99 -28.95
N GLY A 144 40.91 -43.79 -29.38
CA GLY A 144 39.71 -43.55 -30.22
C GLY A 144 38.44 -43.19 -29.43
N ALA A 145 38.50 -43.18 -28.10
CA ALA A 145 37.41 -42.78 -27.23
C ALA A 145 37.58 -41.32 -26.77
N HIS A 146 36.50 -40.54 -26.81
CA HIS A 146 36.48 -39.13 -26.41
C HIS A 146 35.40 -38.88 -25.36
N ALA A 147 35.69 -38.06 -24.35
CA ALA A 147 34.66 -37.59 -23.43
C ALA A 147 33.85 -36.46 -24.08
N GLU A 148 32.53 -36.61 -24.14
CA GLU A 148 31.60 -35.59 -24.60
C GLU A 148 30.55 -35.28 -23.52
N SER A 149 30.18 -34.01 -23.41
CA SER A 149 29.06 -33.55 -22.60
C SER A 149 27.85 -33.34 -23.51
N TRP A 150 26.78 -34.07 -23.23
CA TRP A 150 25.52 -34.03 -23.97
C TRP A 150 24.47 -33.42 -23.07
N MET A 151 23.77 -32.39 -23.52
CA MET A 151 22.82 -31.65 -22.70
C MET A 151 21.46 -31.53 -23.38
N TRP A 152 20.43 -31.80 -22.58
CA TRP A 152 19.04 -31.49 -22.86
C TRP A 152 18.58 -30.46 -21.86
N ILE A 153 18.23 -29.27 -22.33
CA ILE A 153 17.83 -28.16 -21.47
C ILE A 153 16.43 -27.68 -21.87
N GLU A 154 15.48 -27.79 -20.95
CA GLU A 154 14.13 -27.26 -21.15
C GLU A 154 14.06 -25.83 -20.62
N ILE A 155 13.58 -24.93 -21.47
CA ILE A 155 13.51 -23.50 -21.19
C ILE A 155 12.12 -22.96 -21.51
N GLU A 156 11.77 -21.83 -20.91
CA GLU A 156 10.60 -21.07 -21.31
C GLU A 156 10.73 -20.59 -22.76
N ARG A 157 9.61 -20.64 -23.50
CA ARG A 157 9.56 -20.20 -24.89
C ARG A 157 9.51 -18.68 -24.98
N ASP A 158 10.34 -18.13 -25.86
CA ASP A 158 10.26 -16.73 -26.29
C ASP A 158 9.65 -16.67 -27.69
N PHE A 159 8.57 -15.91 -27.85
CA PHE A 159 7.81 -15.78 -29.11
C PHE A 159 8.39 -14.70 -30.04
N SER A 160 9.47 -14.03 -29.65
CA SER A 160 10.14 -13.01 -30.45
C SER A 160 10.85 -13.60 -31.67
N GLU A 161 10.69 -12.98 -32.84
CA GLU A 161 11.34 -13.41 -34.08
C GLU A 161 12.88 -13.39 -33.94
N GLY A 162 13.56 -14.46 -34.38
CA GLY A 162 15.02 -14.58 -34.30
C GLY A 162 15.59 -14.93 -32.91
N SER A 163 14.76 -15.03 -31.87
CA SER A 163 15.23 -15.25 -30.49
C SER A 163 15.92 -16.62 -30.30
N ALA A 164 15.46 -17.67 -30.99
CA ALA A 164 16.11 -18.99 -30.96
C ALA A 164 17.51 -18.99 -31.59
N GLU A 165 17.70 -18.28 -32.71
CA GLU A 165 19.00 -18.13 -33.37
C GLU A 165 19.96 -17.31 -32.50
N GLY A 166 19.47 -16.22 -31.90
CA GLY A 166 20.26 -15.41 -30.97
C GLY A 166 20.74 -16.19 -29.74
N LEU A 167 19.88 -17.01 -29.13
CA LEU A 167 20.28 -17.89 -28.03
C LEU A 167 21.32 -18.94 -28.47
N ARG A 168 21.10 -19.59 -29.63
CA ARG A 168 22.04 -20.56 -30.20
C ARG A 168 23.43 -19.94 -30.37
N ASP A 169 23.50 -18.77 -31.01
CA ASP A 169 24.76 -18.09 -31.31
C ASP A 169 25.45 -17.61 -30.02
N GLY A 170 24.68 -17.13 -29.05
CA GLY A 170 25.19 -16.77 -27.73
C GLY A 170 25.83 -17.96 -27.00
N VAL A 171 25.16 -19.12 -27.02
CA VAL A 171 25.67 -20.36 -26.40
C VAL A 171 26.93 -20.84 -27.13
N LEU A 172 26.95 -20.85 -28.47
CA LEU A 172 28.14 -21.21 -29.25
C LEU A 172 29.34 -20.31 -28.91
N SER A 173 29.12 -18.99 -28.79
CA SER A 173 30.17 -18.04 -28.42
C SER A 173 30.74 -18.34 -27.04
N VAL A 174 29.89 -18.63 -26.05
CA VAL A 174 30.34 -18.94 -24.69
C VAL A 174 31.09 -20.27 -24.63
N LEU A 175 30.66 -21.28 -25.38
CA LEU A 175 31.38 -22.56 -25.46
C LEU A 175 32.79 -22.41 -26.06
N ASP A 176 32.96 -21.51 -27.04
CA ASP A 176 34.29 -21.20 -27.59
C ASP A 176 35.18 -20.49 -26.55
N ASP A 177 34.63 -19.56 -25.77
CA ASP A 177 35.36 -18.93 -24.66
C ASP A 177 35.78 -19.95 -23.60
N VAL A 178 34.89 -20.87 -23.20
CA VAL A 178 35.19 -21.97 -22.26
C VAL A 178 36.34 -22.81 -22.81
N ARG A 179 36.25 -23.23 -24.07
CA ARG A 179 37.27 -24.04 -24.73
C ARG A 179 38.63 -23.36 -24.74
N ARG A 180 38.69 -22.08 -25.12
CA ARG A 180 39.93 -21.30 -25.14
C ARG A 180 40.53 -21.19 -23.74
N ALA A 181 39.72 -20.87 -22.73
CA ALA A 181 40.18 -20.74 -21.36
C ALA A 181 40.72 -22.07 -20.80
N VAL A 182 40.01 -23.18 -21.02
CA VAL A 182 40.41 -24.50 -20.54
C VAL A 182 41.66 -25.01 -21.26
N THR A 183 41.74 -24.84 -22.59
CA THR A 183 42.90 -25.29 -23.38
C THR A 183 44.19 -24.59 -22.93
N ASP A 184 44.12 -23.29 -22.63
CA ASP A 184 45.30 -22.49 -22.25
C ASP A 184 45.53 -22.41 -20.74
N TRP A 185 44.70 -23.07 -19.93
CA TRP A 185 44.69 -22.89 -18.47
C TRP A 185 46.07 -23.14 -17.84
N GLU A 186 46.72 -24.25 -18.18
CA GLU A 186 48.04 -24.60 -17.62
C GLU A 186 49.15 -23.66 -18.11
N GLU A 187 49.05 -23.16 -19.35
CA GLU A 187 50.00 -22.15 -19.84
C GLU A 187 49.81 -20.82 -19.08
N MET A 188 48.57 -20.33 -18.92
CA MET A 188 48.26 -19.12 -18.17
C MET A 188 48.71 -19.22 -16.71
N ARG A 189 48.48 -20.36 -16.06
CA ARG A 189 48.95 -20.67 -14.71
C ARG A 189 50.48 -20.64 -14.64
N SER A 190 51.15 -21.28 -15.61
CA SER A 190 52.62 -21.27 -15.70
C SER A 190 53.19 -19.87 -15.90
N ARG A 191 52.50 -18.98 -16.65
CA ARG A 191 52.90 -17.57 -16.80
C ARG A 191 52.88 -16.83 -15.45
N ALA A 192 51.89 -17.07 -14.60
CA ALA A 192 51.85 -16.44 -13.27
C ALA A 192 53.04 -16.86 -12.39
N VAL A 193 53.41 -18.15 -12.42
CA VAL A 193 54.60 -18.67 -11.70
C VAL A 193 55.88 -18.07 -12.27
N LEU A 194 56.02 -18.03 -13.60
CA LEU A 194 57.18 -17.45 -14.27
C LEU A 194 57.36 -15.97 -13.89
N LEU A 195 56.27 -15.19 -13.88
CA LEU A 195 56.30 -13.79 -13.47
C LEU A 195 56.75 -13.63 -12.02
N ALA A 196 56.34 -14.53 -11.14
CA ALA A 196 56.78 -14.53 -9.75
C ALA A 196 58.30 -14.80 -9.64
N ASP A 197 58.81 -15.76 -10.40
CA ASP A 197 60.22 -16.12 -10.41
C ASP A 197 61.11 -15.03 -11.04
N GLU A 198 60.66 -14.42 -12.15
CA GLU A 198 61.33 -13.27 -12.77
C GLU A 198 61.44 -12.09 -11.81
N THR A 199 60.34 -11.77 -11.12
CA THR A 199 60.29 -10.65 -10.16
C THR A 199 61.17 -10.92 -8.94
N ALA A 200 61.22 -12.16 -8.46
CA ALA A 200 62.08 -12.55 -7.34
C ALA A 200 63.58 -12.53 -7.72
N ALA A 201 63.92 -12.91 -8.95
CA ALA A 201 65.30 -12.93 -9.44
C ALA A 201 65.85 -11.53 -9.74
N ALA A 202 64.99 -10.62 -10.22
CA ALA A 202 65.34 -9.25 -10.57
C ALA A 202 64.33 -8.25 -9.96
N PRO A 203 64.38 -8.01 -8.63
CA PRO A 203 63.45 -7.10 -7.97
C PRO A 203 63.61 -5.66 -8.48
N PRO A 204 62.53 -4.95 -8.84
CA PRO A 204 62.61 -3.56 -9.28
C PRO A 204 63.17 -2.65 -8.19
N VAL A 205 64.15 -1.81 -8.54
CA VAL A 205 64.86 -0.93 -7.59
C VAL A 205 63.99 0.13 -6.90
N THR A 206 62.83 0.43 -7.49
CA THR A 206 61.87 1.43 -6.99
C THR A 206 60.88 0.87 -5.98
N LEU A 207 60.83 -0.46 -5.78
CA LEU A 207 59.89 -1.13 -4.88
C LEU A 207 60.54 -1.53 -3.56
N THR A 208 59.76 -1.59 -2.48
CA THR A 208 60.23 -2.10 -1.18
C THR A 208 60.32 -3.63 -1.19
N ALA A 209 61.13 -4.19 -0.28
CA ALA A 209 61.25 -5.65 -0.12
C ALA A 209 59.90 -6.31 0.18
N GLU A 210 59.08 -5.70 1.05
CA GLU A 210 57.74 -6.21 1.38
C GLU A 210 56.80 -6.22 0.16
N GLN A 211 56.84 -5.17 -0.68
CA GLN A 211 56.02 -5.11 -1.90
C GLN A 211 56.39 -6.22 -2.89
N VAL A 212 57.69 -6.50 -3.04
CA VAL A 212 58.16 -7.60 -3.89
C VAL A 212 57.80 -8.95 -3.30
N GLU A 213 58.07 -9.19 -2.02
CA GLU A 213 57.78 -10.45 -1.33
C GLU A 213 56.30 -10.82 -1.38
N GLU A 214 55.41 -9.87 -1.05
CA GLU A 214 53.96 -10.10 -1.08
C GLU A 214 53.45 -10.25 -2.52
N GLY A 215 53.99 -9.51 -3.49
CA GLY A 215 53.60 -9.65 -4.89
C GLY A 215 54.00 -11.00 -5.50
N VAL A 216 55.22 -11.47 -5.22
CA VAL A 216 55.69 -12.81 -5.63
C VAL A 216 54.86 -13.90 -4.95
N ALA A 217 54.62 -13.78 -3.65
CA ALA A 217 53.79 -14.73 -2.91
C ALA A 217 52.35 -14.77 -3.46
N TYR A 218 51.79 -13.61 -3.83
CA TYR A 218 50.46 -13.50 -4.41
C TYR A 218 50.37 -14.18 -5.78
N LEU A 219 51.32 -13.95 -6.68
CA LEU A 219 51.32 -14.62 -8.00
C LEU A 219 51.39 -16.15 -7.88
N ARG A 220 52.19 -16.65 -6.92
CA ARG A 220 52.24 -18.09 -6.61
C ARG A 220 50.95 -18.59 -5.98
N TRP A 221 50.34 -17.81 -5.08
CA TRP A 221 49.06 -18.14 -4.47
C TRP A 221 47.93 -18.22 -5.51
N LEU A 222 47.89 -17.34 -6.52
CA LEU A 222 46.94 -17.46 -7.64
C LEU A 222 47.11 -18.79 -8.38
N ALA A 223 48.35 -19.22 -8.63
CA ALA A 223 48.67 -20.47 -9.32
C ALA A 223 48.42 -21.73 -8.47
N ASP A 224 48.20 -21.58 -7.16
CA ASP A 224 47.89 -22.65 -6.20
C ASP A 224 46.38 -22.79 -6.00
N ASP A 225 45.63 -22.89 -7.11
CA ASP A 225 44.17 -23.08 -7.17
C ASP A 225 43.29 -22.01 -6.49
N ASN A 226 43.86 -20.84 -6.15
CA ASN A 226 43.10 -19.71 -5.61
C ASN A 226 42.50 -18.79 -6.70
N PHE A 227 42.78 -19.09 -7.97
CA PHE A 227 42.31 -18.30 -9.11
C PHE A 227 42.01 -19.17 -10.34
N THR A 228 40.85 -18.96 -10.94
CA THR A 228 40.49 -19.53 -12.23
C THR A 228 41.00 -18.60 -13.34
N PHE A 229 42.08 -19.00 -14.01
CA PHE A 229 42.67 -18.26 -15.13
C PHE A 229 41.79 -18.36 -16.38
N LEU A 230 41.37 -17.22 -16.92
CA LEU A 230 40.50 -17.17 -18.11
C LEU A 230 41.16 -16.47 -19.30
N GLY A 231 42.06 -15.52 -19.07
CA GLY A 231 42.81 -14.87 -20.14
C GLY A 231 44.15 -14.30 -19.67
N TYR A 232 45.13 -14.30 -20.56
CA TYR A 232 46.44 -13.67 -20.36
C TYR A 232 46.85 -12.89 -21.61
N ARG A 233 47.47 -11.72 -21.45
CA ARG A 233 48.08 -10.98 -22.56
C ARG A 233 49.14 -9.98 -22.10
N GLU A 234 50.14 -9.75 -22.94
CA GLU A 234 51.19 -8.76 -22.67
C GLU A 234 50.97 -7.46 -23.46
N TYR A 235 51.34 -6.34 -22.84
CA TYR A 235 51.25 -5.02 -23.42
C TYR A 235 52.54 -4.22 -23.19
N ASP A 236 53.01 -3.55 -24.23
CA ASP A 236 54.05 -2.52 -24.14
C ASP A 236 53.41 -1.17 -23.80
N LEU A 237 53.99 -0.46 -22.84
CA LEU A 237 53.62 0.93 -22.54
C LEU A 237 54.44 1.88 -23.43
N LYS A 238 53.77 2.50 -24.41
CA LYS A 238 54.39 3.45 -25.36
C LYS A 238 53.75 4.83 -25.21
N SER A 239 54.47 5.87 -25.62
CA SER A 239 53.91 7.21 -25.75
C SER A 239 53.69 7.50 -27.23
N VAL A 240 52.44 7.80 -27.61
CA VAL A 240 52.04 8.16 -28.98
C VAL A 240 51.33 9.50 -28.88
N ASP A 241 51.76 10.49 -29.67
CA ASP A 241 51.23 11.87 -29.65
C ASP A 241 51.21 12.55 -28.27
N GLY A 242 52.18 12.22 -27.41
CA GLY A 242 52.30 12.76 -26.04
C GLY A 242 51.41 12.08 -25.01
N GLU A 243 50.70 11.02 -25.41
CA GLU A 243 49.75 10.28 -24.59
C GLU A 243 50.23 8.85 -24.38
N ASP A 244 50.06 8.32 -23.18
CA ASP A 244 50.41 6.93 -22.88
C ASP A 244 49.37 5.97 -23.49
N VAL A 245 49.86 4.90 -24.13
CA VAL A 245 49.06 3.86 -24.77
C VAL A 245 49.64 2.46 -24.47
N LEU A 246 48.74 1.49 -24.26
CA LEU A 246 49.09 0.07 -24.15
C LEU A 246 48.92 -0.61 -25.51
N VAL A 247 50.04 -1.07 -26.07
CA VAL A 247 50.09 -1.77 -27.36
C VAL A 247 50.24 -3.27 -27.08
N PRO A 248 49.32 -4.13 -27.56
CA PRO A 248 49.43 -5.56 -27.33
C PRO A 248 50.68 -6.14 -27.99
N VAL A 249 51.33 -7.09 -27.32
CA VAL A 249 52.43 -7.86 -27.88
C VAL A 249 51.85 -9.00 -28.72
N ASP A 250 52.23 -9.09 -29.99
CA ASP A 250 51.74 -10.11 -30.91
C ASP A 250 52.07 -11.52 -30.42
N GLY A 251 51.11 -12.44 -30.56
CA GLY A 251 51.25 -13.84 -30.13
C GLY A 251 51.21 -14.09 -28.61
N SER A 252 51.11 -13.05 -27.78
CA SER A 252 51.09 -13.20 -26.30
C SER A 252 49.72 -13.54 -25.70
N GLY A 253 48.64 -13.47 -26.50
CA GLY A 253 47.27 -13.63 -26.01
C GLY A 253 46.88 -15.09 -25.83
N LEU A 254 46.39 -15.43 -24.63
CA LEU A 254 45.90 -16.76 -24.24
C LEU A 254 44.45 -16.67 -23.71
N GLY A 255 43.73 -17.79 -23.74
CA GLY A 255 42.35 -17.91 -23.27
C GLY A 255 41.39 -16.96 -24.00
N ILE A 256 40.51 -16.29 -23.26
CA ILE A 256 39.56 -15.31 -23.80
C ILE A 256 40.23 -14.06 -24.39
N LEU A 257 41.54 -13.86 -24.14
CA LEU A 257 42.32 -12.74 -24.68
C LEU A 257 43.10 -13.10 -25.96
N ARG A 258 42.91 -14.31 -26.51
CA ARG A 258 43.38 -14.66 -27.86
C ARG A 258 42.83 -13.67 -28.88
N MET A 259 43.71 -13.10 -29.70
CA MET A 259 43.28 -12.21 -30.78
C MET A 259 42.74 -13.05 -31.94
N GLN A 260 41.50 -12.84 -32.35
CA GLN A 260 41.12 -13.12 -33.74
C GLN A 260 41.79 -12.03 -34.57
N VAL A 261 42.88 -12.38 -35.25
CA VAL A 261 43.55 -11.48 -36.17
C VAL A 261 42.64 -11.32 -37.38
N ASP A 262 41.99 -10.16 -37.50
CA ASP A 262 41.53 -9.67 -38.80
C ASP A 262 42.79 -9.22 -39.57
N PRO A 263 43.16 -9.89 -40.68
CA PRO A 263 44.38 -9.57 -41.43
C PRO A 263 44.42 -8.14 -41.97
N ASP A 264 43.25 -7.47 -42.07
CA ASP A 264 43.10 -6.14 -42.66
C ASP A 264 42.93 -5.01 -41.61
N ALA A 265 42.92 -5.33 -40.31
CA ALA A 265 42.78 -4.34 -39.24
C ALA A 265 44.15 -3.84 -38.73
N PRO A 266 44.43 -2.51 -38.70
CA PRO A 266 45.66 -1.99 -38.11
C PRO A 266 45.75 -2.38 -36.62
N THR A 267 46.97 -2.71 -36.17
CA THR A 267 47.33 -3.12 -34.80
C THR A 267 46.54 -2.31 -33.76
N ALA A 268 45.43 -2.87 -33.30
CA ALA A 268 44.47 -2.14 -32.51
C ALA A 268 45.08 -1.88 -31.12
N MET A 269 45.32 -0.60 -30.81
CA MET A 269 45.58 -0.16 -29.44
C MET A 269 44.49 -0.69 -28.50
N SER A 270 44.80 -0.86 -27.21
CA SER A 270 43.77 -1.29 -26.24
C SER A 270 42.62 -0.26 -26.20
N LYS A 271 41.48 -0.57 -26.86
CA LYS A 271 40.32 0.32 -26.97
C LYS A 271 39.80 0.76 -25.60
N SER A 272 39.83 -0.14 -24.61
CA SER A 272 39.41 0.16 -23.24
C SER A 272 40.38 1.11 -22.51
N PHE A 273 41.69 1.04 -22.80
CA PHE A 273 42.69 1.94 -22.22
C PHE A 273 42.66 3.32 -22.89
N ALA A 274 42.46 3.38 -24.22
CA ALA A 274 42.42 4.62 -24.98
C ALA A 274 41.25 5.55 -24.60
N VAL A 275 40.17 5.00 -24.03
CA VAL A 275 38.98 5.74 -23.60
C VAL A 275 39.12 6.27 -22.15
N LEU A 276 40.19 5.92 -21.44
CA LEU A 276 40.42 6.40 -20.07
C LEU A 276 40.86 7.88 -20.04
N PRO A 277 40.42 8.66 -19.04
CA PRO A 277 40.89 10.03 -18.85
C PRO A 277 42.43 10.11 -18.73
N PRO A 278 43.08 11.19 -19.20
CA PRO A 278 44.55 11.34 -19.15
C PRO A 278 45.16 11.13 -17.77
N ALA A 279 44.51 11.61 -16.71
CA ALA A 279 44.96 11.43 -15.32
C ALA A 279 44.97 9.96 -14.87
N VAL A 280 44.06 9.14 -15.39
CA VAL A 280 43.98 7.70 -15.11
C VAL A 280 45.04 6.95 -15.93
N ARG A 281 45.30 7.38 -17.18
CA ARG A 281 46.37 6.78 -18.00
C ARG A 281 47.75 7.02 -17.42
N ALA A 282 47.98 8.15 -16.77
CA ALA A 282 49.23 8.44 -16.05
C ALA A 282 49.53 7.42 -14.93
N LEU A 283 48.51 6.79 -14.33
CA LEU A 283 48.69 5.73 -13.33
C LEU A 283 49.41 4.49 -13.87
N ALA A 284 49.42 4.29 -15.21
CA ALA A 284 50.17 3.22 -15.83
C ALA A 284 51.67 3.34 -15.52
N ARG A 285 52.21 4.56 -15.40
CA ARG A 285 53.64 4.81 -15.08
C ARG A 285 53.98 4.76 -13.59
N THR A 286 53.00 4.71 -12.69
CA THR A 286 53.26 4.61 -11.24
C THR A 286 54.05 3.33 -10.92
N PRO A 287 55.15 3.38 -10.16
CA PRO A 287 55.97 2.21 -9.87
C PRO A 287 55.32 1.33 -8.79
N GLU A 288 54.31 0.56 -9.17
CA GLU A 288 53.63 -0.45 -8.35
C GLU A 288 53.67 -1.80 -9.07
N LEU A 289 53.98 -2.88 -8.35
CA LEU A 289 54.13 -4.20 -8.98
C LEU A 289 52.80 -4.75 -9.54
N LEU A 290 51.73 -4.63 -8.74
CA LEU A 290 50.43 -5.24 -9.01
C LEU A 290 49.34 -4.17 -9.05
N VAL A 291 48.48 -4.28 -10.05
CA VAL A 291 47.23 -3.52 -10.18
C VAL A 291 46.08 -4.49 -10.05
N LEU A 292 45.36 -4.45 -8.92
CA LEU A 292 44.24 -5.35 -8.62
C LEU A 292 42.93 -4.57 -8.75
N SER A 293 42.04 -5.01 -9.64
CA SER A 293 40.76 -4.35 -9.86
C SER A 293 39.73 -5.30 -10.50
N LYS A 294 38.54 -4.81 -10.83
CA LYS A 294 37.57 -5.52 -11.69
C LYS A 294 37.71 -5.06 -13.14
N ALA A 295 37.43 -5.92 -14.11
CA ALA A 295 37.29 -5.53 -15.51
C ALA A 295 35.91 -4.93 -15.78
N ASN A 296 35.72 -4.31 -16.95
CA ASN A 296 34.40 -3.81 -17.40
C ASN A 296 33.52 -4.88 -18.05
N SER A 297 34.07 -6.07 -18.29
CA SER A 297 33.38 -7.19 -18.89
C SER A 297 33.04 -8.22 -17.84
N ARG A 298 31.81 -8.75 -17.92
CA ARG A 298 31.41 -9.93 -17.15
C ARG A 298 32.05 -11.18 -17.76
N SER A 299 32.35 -12.16 -16.92
CA SER A 299 32.87 -13.44 -17.36
C SER A 299 31.79 -14.18 -18.16
N THR A 300 32.19 -14.69 -19.32
CA THR A 300 31.40 -15.65 -20.11
C THR A 300 31.62 -17.08 -19.62
N VAL A 301 32.69 -17.33 -18.85
CA VAL A 301 33.06 -18.65 -18.34
C VAL A 301 32.73 -18.75 -16.84
N HIS A 302 32.17 -19.90 -16.44
CA HIS A 302 31.82 -20.32 -15.09
C HIS A 302 30.70 -19.52 -14.41
N ARG A 303 30.83 -18.22 -14.17
CA ARG A 303 29.75 -17.43 -13.55
C ARG A 303 29.72 -16.00 -14.06
N PRO A 304 28.53 -15.39 -14.23
CA PRO A 304 28.37 -14.11 -14.92
C PRO A 304 28.66 -12.94 -13.98
N VAL A 305 29.86 -12.88 -13.40
CA VAL A 305 30.34 -11.78 -12.55
C VAL A 305 31.42 -11.00 -13.29
N TYR A 306 31.70 -9.77 -12.85
CA TYR A 306 32.81 -9.00 -13.42
C TYR A 306 34.14 -9.71 -13.20
N LEU A 307 34.93 -9.82 -14.27
CA LEU A 307 36.24 -10.48 -14.23
C LEU A 307 37.17 -9.74 -13.27
N ASP A 308 37.97 -10.51 -12.53
CA ASP A 308 39.10 -9.98 -11.78
C ASP A 308 40.22 -9.61 -12.76
N TYR A 309 40.71 -8.39 -12.61
CA TYR A 309 41.80 -7.81 -13.38
C TYR A 309 43.06 -7.77 -12.53
N ILE A 310 44.10 -8.46 -12.97
CA ILE A 310 45.40 -8.49 -12.32
C ILE A 310 46.45 -8.02 -13.34
N GLY A 311 46.91 -6.79 -13.18
CA GLY A 311 47.98 -6.20 -13.97
C GLY A 311 49.33 -6.35 -13.28
N VAL A 312 50.28 -7.07 -13.89
CA VAL A 312 51.65 -7.19 -13.39
C VAL A 312 52.55 -6.26 -14.19
N LYS A 313 53.04 -5.18 -13.58
CA LYS A 313 53.87 -4.19 -14.28
C LYS A 313 55.23 -4.77 -14.65
N ARG A 314 55.74 -4.36 -15.82
CA ARG A 314 57.10 -4.67 -16.28
C ARG A 314 58.00 -3.46 -16.07
N PHE A 315 59.20 -3.69 -15.56
CA PHE A 315 60.16 -2.64 -15.23
C PHE A 315 61.41 -2.75 -16.12
N ASP A 316 62.03 -1.62 -16.43
CA ASP A 316 63.41 -1.60 -16.95
C ASP A 316 64.44 -1.67 -15.80
N ALA A 317 65.73 -1.67 -16.15
CA ALA A 317 66.83 -1.74 -15.18
C ALA A 317 66.90 -0.53 -14.23
N ASP A 318 66.33 0.61 -14.63
CA ASP A 318 66.28 1.84 -13.81
C ASP A 318 65.02 1.89 -12.93
N GLY A 319 64.12 0.90 -13.04
CA GLY A 319 62.88 0.81 -12.28
C GLY A 319 61.71 1.59 -12.89
N ASN A 320 61.78 2.00 -14.16
CA ASN A 320 60.65 2.62 -14.85
C ASN A 320 59.70 1.57 -15.43
N VAL A 321 58.41 1.86 -15.43
CA VAL A 321 57.39 0.97 -16.01
C VAL A 321 57.46 1.01 -17.55
N THR A 322 57.63 -0.16 -18.18
CA THR A 322 57.73 -0.35 -19.64
C THR A 322 56.57 -1.12 -20.25
N GLY A 323 55.64 -1.63 -19.44
CA GLY A 323 54.52 -2.44 -19.92
C GLY A 323 53.77 -3.14 -18.79
N GLU A 324 52.85 -4.00 -19.18
CA GLU A 324 51.96 -4.75 -18.29
C GLU A 324 51.73 -6.17 -18.82
N ARG A 325 51.74 -7.16 -17.93
CA ARG A 325 51.21 -8.50 -18.20
C ARG A 325 49.86 -8.62 -17.52
N ARG A 326 48.81 -8.74 -18.32
CA ARG A 326 47.43 -8.73 -17.88
C ARG A 326 46.92 -10.15 -17.72
N ILE A 327 46.42 -10.45 -16.53
CA ILE A 327 45.71 -11.68 -16.21
C ILE A 327 44.24 -11.33 -15.95
N LEU A 328 43.33 -12.05 -16.58
CA LEU A 328 41.89 -12.01 -16.33
C LEU A 328 41.41 -13.36 -15.82
N GLY A 329 40.50 -13.33 -14.86
CA GLY A 329 39.93 -14.56 -14.32
C GLY A 329 38.96 -14.29 -13.19
N LEU A 330 38.79 -15.29 -12.33
CA LEU A 330 37.89 -15.24 -11.18
C LEU A 330 38.61 -15.83 -9.96
N TYR A 331 38.54 -15.18 -8.81
CA TYR A 331 38.97 -15.84 -7.57
C TYR A 331 38.14 -17.11 -7.30
N SER A 332 38.80 -18.18 -6.89
CA SER A 332 38.13 -19.44 -6.57
C SER A 332 37.42 -19.35 -5.22
N SER A 333 36.65 -20.38 -4.84
CA SER A 333 35.94 -20.38 -3.57
C SER A 333 36.87 -20.35 -2.35
N SER A 334 38.09 -20.88 -2.45
CA SER A 334 39.09 -20.86 -1.36
C SER A 334 39.51 -19.45 -1.00
N ALA A 335 39.65 -18.55 -1.98
CA ALA A 335 39.96 -17.13 -1.76
C ALA A 335 38.91 -16.43 -0.87
N TYR A 336 37.66 -16.92 -0.88
CA TYR A 336 36.59 -16.36 -0.06
C TYR A 336 36.46 -17.03 1.32
N THR A 337 37.00 -18.23 1.52
CA THR A 337 36.86 -18.99 2.78
C THR A 337 38.14 -19.04 3.62
N GLN A 338 39.30 -18.84 3.02
CA GLN A 338 40.59 -18.75 3.71
C GLN A 338 40.67 -17.51 4.59
N SER A 339 41.46 -17.59 5.68
CA SER A 339 41.72 -16.44 6.55
C SER A 339 42.45 -15.34 5.79
N VAL A 340 42.06 -14.09 6.03
CA VAL A 340 42.74 -12.88 5.52
C VAL A 340 44.23 -12.86 5.88
N LEU A 341 44.61 -13.49 7.00
CA LEU A 341 45.99 -13.54 7.48
C LEU A 341 46.89 -14.49 6.68
N ASP A 342 46.30 -15.38 5.89
CA ASP A 342 47.03 -16.35 5.08
C ASP A 342 47.12 -15.93 3.60
N ILE A 343 46.26 -14.99 3.17
CA ILE A 343 46.25 -14.48 1.79
C ILE A 343 47.34 -13.40 1.63
N PRO A 344 48.30 -13.57 0.71
CA PRO A 344 49.31 -12.55 0.42
C PRO A 344 48.67 -11.21 0.04
N ILE A 345 49.36 -10.10 0.28
CA ILE A 345 48.87 -8.72 0.17
C ILE A 345 47.85 -8.37 1.26
N LEU A 346 46.82 -9.20 1.48
CA LEU A 346 45.80 -8.95 2.50
C LEU A 346 46.35 -9.11 3.92
N ARG A 347 47.20 -10.12 4.16
CA ARG A 347 47.86 -10.29 5.46
C ARG A 347 48.78 -9.12 5.83
N ALA A 348 49.46 -8.54 4.83
CA ALA A 348 50.31 -7.37 5.02
C ALA A 348 49.45 -6.13 5.29
N LYS A 349 48.34 -5.98 4.56
CA LYS A 349 47.34 -4.94 4.80
C LYS A 349 46.75 -5.03 6.21
N ALA A 350 46.36 -6.22 6.66
CA ALA A 350 45.86 -6.45 8.03
C ALA A 350 46.87 -6.03 9.11
N ARG A 351 48.16 -6.37 8.95
CA ARG A 351 49.24 -5.95 9.88
C ARG A 351 49.41 -4.44 9.92
N ARG A 352 49.32 -3.76 8.76
CA ARG A 352 49.38 -2.29 8.70
C ARG A 352 48.17 -1.63 9.37
N LEU A 353 46.99 -2.22 9.25
CA LEU A 353 45.79 -1.77 9.96
C LEU A 353 45.91 -1.93 11.48
N GLU A 354 46.37 -3.08 11.97
CA GLU A 354 46.63 -3.31 13.40
C GLU A 354 47.61 -2.26 13.95
N ALA A 355 48.68 -1.98 13.23
CA ALA A 355 49.68 -0.98 13.61
C ALA A 355 49.12 0.46 13.57
N GLY A 356 48.35 0.80 12.53
CA GLY A 356 47.81 2.15 12.33
C GLY A 356 46.69 2.52 13.29
N LEU A 357 45.83 1.58 13.69
CA LEU A 357 44.82 1.79 14.73
C LEU A 357 45.38 1.72 16.15
N ALA A 358 46.70 1.47 16.31
CA ALA A 358 47.36 1.28 17.60
C ALA A 358 46.69 0.22 18.48
N VAL A 359 46.14 -0.83 17.86
CA VAL A 359 45.41 -1.88 18.55
C VAL A 359 46.41 -2.87 19.17
N VAL A 360 46.25 -3.14 20.47
CA VAL A 360 47.17 -4.06 21.18
C VAL A 360 46.91 -5.49 20.74
N ARG A 361 47.94 -6.18 20.24
CA ARG A 361 47.82 -7.58 19.79
C ARG A 361 47.23 -8.48 20.89
N GLY A 362 46.16 -9.20 20.57
CA GLY A 362 45.45 -10.09 21.50
C GLY A 362 44.39 -9.41 22.38
N SER A 363 44.21 -8.09 22.27
CA SER A 363 43.10 -7.35 22.89
C SER A 363 41.74 -7.72 22.26
N HIS A 364 40.66 -7.22 22.87
CA HIS A 364 39.31 -7.35 22.29
C HIS A 364 39.22 -6.67 20.93
N ASP A 365 39.67 -5.41 20.84
CA ASP A 365 39.69 -4.62 19.61
C ASP A 365 40.51 -5.29 18.50
N ALA A 366 41.59 -6.01 18.84
CA ALA A 366 42.37 -6.77 17.86
C ALA A 366 41.55 -7.92 17.26
N LYS A 367 40.81 -8.64 18.10
CA LYS A 367 39.95 -9.74 17.65
C LYS A 367 38.78 -9.21 16.82
N ASP A 368 38.21 -8.08 17.20
CA ASP A 368 37.09 -7.47 16.49
C ASP A 368 37.52 -6.91 15.14
N LEU A 369 38.72 -6.30 15.05
CA LEU A 369 39.31 -5.87 13.79
C LEU A 369 39.53 -7.06 12.84
N ILE A 370 40.13 -8.15 13.32
CA ILE A 370 40.31 -9.35 12.50
C ILE A 370 38.96 -9.94 12.09
N ALA A 371 38.00 -10.06 13.00
CA ALA A 371 36.65 -10.53 12.67
C ALA A 371 35.95 -9.64 11.63
N PHE A 372 36.15 -8.32 11.71
CA PHE A 372 35.68 -7.39 10.69
C PHE A 372 36.33 -7.68 9.33
N LEU A 373 37.66 -7.80 9.26
CA LEU A 373 38.38 -8.08 8.02
C LEU A 373 37.99 -9.45 7.42
N GLU A 374 37.86 -10.48 8.25
CA GLU A 374 37.41 -11.82 7.85
C GLU A 374 35.99 -11.85 7.27
N THR A 375 35.19 -10.82 7.58
CA THR A 375 33.82 -10.71 7.08
C THR A 375 33.63 -9.61 6.05
N TYR A 376 34.61 -8.72 5.84
CA TYR A 376 34.59 -7.69 4.81
C TYR A 376 34.56 -8.33 3.41
N PRO A 377 33.92 -7.70 2.40
CA PRO A 377 33.93 -8.25 1.04
C PRO A 377 35.37 -8.39 0.55
N ARG A 378 35.77 -9.58 0.10
CA ARG A 378 37.16 -9.89 -0.27
C ARG A 378 37.61 -9.00 -1.43
N ASP A 379 36.76 -8.86 -2.42
CA ASP A 379 36.99 -8.00 -3.58
C ASP A 379 37.24 -6.53 -3.17
N GLU A 380 36.57 -6.05 -2.11
CA GLU A 380 36.81 -4.71 -1.56
C GLU A 380 38.11 -4.63 -0.77
N LEU A 381 38.49 -5.68 -0.02
CA LEU A 381 39.79 -5.71 0.67
C LEU A 381 40.97 -5.60 -0.31
N PHE A 382 40.90 -6.26 -1.46
CA PHE A 382 41.95 -6.17 -2.47
C PHE A 382 42.09 -4.76 -3.05
N GLN A 383 40.95 -4.09 -3.31
CA GLN A 383 40.91 -2.82 -4.04
C GLN A 383 40.98 -1.57 -3.15
N THR A 384 40.55 -1.65 -1.89
CA THR A 384 40.51 -0.48 -1.00
C THR A 384 41.92 -0.11 -0.55
N ARG A 385 42.26 1.17 -0.61
CA ARG A 385 43.54 1.67 -0.12
C ARG A 385 43.62 1.56 1.40
N ASP A 386 44.83 1.46 1.93
CA ASP A 386 45.04 1.19 3.36
C ASP A 386 44.41 2.27 4.25
N ASP A 387 44.55 3.56 3.89
CA ASP A 387 43.98 4.69 4.65
C ASP A 387 42.44 4.72 4.63
N ASP A 388 41.84 4.39 3.49
CA ASP A 388 40.38 4.32 3.35
C ASP A 388 39.84 3.15 4.18
N LEU A 389 40.49 1.99 4.09
CA LEU A 389 40.10 0.80 4.87
C LEU A 389 40.29 1.04 6.37
N MET A 390 41.33 1.76 6.78
CA MET A 390 41.55 2.19 8.16
C MET A 390 40.37 3.00 8.70
N THR A 391 39.91 3.98 7.91
CA THR A 391 38.78 4.84 8.26
C THR A 391 37.48 4.05 8.38
N VAL A 392 37.24 3.11 7.46
CA VAL A 392 36.06 2.24 7.50
C VAL A 392 36.12 1.30 8.71
N ALA A 393 37.28 0.68 8.98
CA ALA A 393 37.46 -0.24 10.09
C ALA A 393 37.22 0.46 11.44
N ASP A 394 37.85 1.61 11.67
CA ASP A 394 37.67 2.40 12.90
C ASP A 394 36.19 2.78 13.11
N SER A 395 35.54 3.30 12.06
CA SER A 395 34.14 3.71 12.12
C SER A 395 33.19 2.53 12.35
N VAL A 396 33.42 1.38 11.72
CA VAL A 396 32.58 0.18 11.90
C VAL A 396 32.74 -0.43 13.29
N LEU A 397 33.95 -0.47 13.86
CA LEU A 397 34.19 -0.96 15.21
C LEU A 397 33.39 -0.14 16.25
N HIS A 398 33.37 1.19 16.12
CA HIS A 398 32.54 2.07 16.97
C HIS A 398 31.03 1.99 16.67
N LEU A 399 30.65 1.57 15.45
CA LEU A 399 29.26 1.48 15.03
C LEU A 399 28.54 0.26 15.62
N GLN A 400 29.26 -0.81 15.95
CA GLN A 400 28.64 -2.01 16.56
C GLN A 400 27.93 -1.69 17.88
N GLU A 401 28.33 -0.63 18.58
CA GLU A 401 27.69 -0.14 19.80
C GLU A 401 26.49 0.79 19.55
N ARG A 402 26.35 1.35 18.33
CA ARG A 402 25.35 2.37 18.00
C ARG A 402 24.51 1.92 16.80
N ARG A 403 23.22 1.64 17.01
CA ARG A 403 22.24 1.25 15.98
C ARG A 403 21.94 2.36 14.95
N ARG A 404 22.93 2.77 14.15
CA ARG A 404 22.81 3.85 13.17
C ARG A 404 23.10 3.35 11.76
N THR A 405 22.40 3.94 10.80
CA THR A 405 22.70 3.71 9.38
C THR A 405 23.98 4.46 9.00
N LYS A 406 24.89 3.81 8.27
CA LYS A 406 26.14 4.37 7.74
C LYS A 406 26.37 3.97 6.30
N LEU A 407 26.90 4.90 5.51
CA LEU A 407 27.25 4.69 4.11
C LEU A 407 28.75 4.91 3.94
N TYR A 408 29.44 3.95 3.33
CA TYR A 408 30.83 4.12 2.87
C TYR A 408 30.86 4.01 1.36
N LEU A 409 31.60 4.92 0.72
CA LEU A 409 31.72 5.03 -0.73
C LEU A 409 33.17 4.83 -1.13
N ARG A 410 33.40 4.04 -2.17
CA ARG A 410 34.71 3.90 -2.81
C ARG A 410 34.54 3.98 -4.32
N ALA A 411 35.10 5.03 -4.90
CA ALA A 411 35.21 5.14 -6.34
C ALA A 411 36.25 4.14 -6.87
N ASP A 412 35.95 3.47 -7.97
CA ASP A 412 36.95 2.75 -8.75
C ASP A 412 37.98 3.72 -9.34
N ASP A 413 39.28 3.36 -9.32
CA ASP A 413 40.38 4.22 -9.79
C ASP A 413 40.26 4.62 -11.27
N TYR A 414 39.53 3.83 -12.06
CA TYR A 414 39.27 4.10 -13.48
C TYR A 414 37.88 4.71 -13.74
N GLY A 415 37.11 5.01 -12.67
CA GLY A 415 35.80 5.66 -12.75
C GLY A 415 34.69 4.77 -13.34
N ARG A 416 34.81 3.45 -13.25
CA ARG A 416 33.90 2.49 -13.91
C ARG A 416 32.71 2.10 -13.06
N PHE A 417 32.86 2.15 -11.74
CA PHE A 417 31.79 1.86 -10.80
C PHE A 417 32.02 2.55 -9.46
N MET A 418 30.96 2.67 -8.67
CA MET A 418 30.98 3.11 -7.28
C MET A 418 30.62 1.94 -6.36
N SER A 419 31.52 1.60 -5.44
CA SER A 419 31.22 0.63 -4.39
C SER A 419 30.59 1.34 -3.19
N CYS A 420 29.43 0.85 -2.76
CA CYS A 420 28.62 1.40 -1.68
C CYS A 420 28.43 0.33 -0.60
N LEU A 421 28.98 0.57 0.59
CA LEU A 421 28.75 -0.28 1.76
C LEU A 421 27.79 0.41 2.72
N VAL A 422 26.60 -0.14 2.86
CA VAL A 422 25.54 0.35 3.74
C VAL A 422 25.41 -0.56 4.94
N TYR A 423 25.62 0.01 6.12
CA TYR A 423 25.32 -0.63 7.41
C TYR A 423 23.98 -0.10 7.89
N LEU A 424 23.06 -0.98 8.28
CA LEU A 424 21.75 -0.61 8.83
C LEU A 424 21.37 -1.57 9.97
N PRO A 425 20.56 -1.14 10.96
CA PRO A 425 20.00 -2.04 11.96
C PRO A 425 19.35 -3.27 11.33
N ARG A 426 19.63 -4.45 11.88
CA ARG A 426 19.23 -5.75 11.30
C ARG A 426 17.72 -5.86 11.07
N ASP A 427 16.94 -5.36 12.01
CA ASP A 427 15.47 -5.31 12.01
C ASP A 427 14.90 -4.37 10.93
N ARG A 428 15.71 -3.46 10.38
CA ARG A 428 15.30 -2.54 9.30
C ARG A 428 15.59 -3.08 7.90
N TYR A 429 16.31 -4.20 7.79
CA TYR A 429 16.59 -4.78 6.48
C TYR A 429 15.38 -5.53 5.95
N THR A 430 14.77 -4.98 4.90
CA THR A 430 13.73 -5.64 4.09
C THR A 430 14.04 -5.48 2.60
N THR A 431 13.44 -6.31 1.75
CA THR A 431 13.58 -6.18 0.28
C THR A 431 13.13 -4.80 -0.20
N ALA A 432 12.08 -4.23 0.38
CA ALA A 432 11.61 -2.88 0.04
C ALA A 432 12.66 -1.81 0.39
N VAL A 433 13.27 -1.87 1.58
CA VAL A 433 14.36 -0.95 1.98
C VAL A 433 15.56 -1.09 1.04
N ARG A 434 15.96 -2.32 0.71
CA ARG A 434 17.04 -2.58 -0.26
C ARG A 434 16.77 -1.88 -1.60
N LEU A 435 15.58 -2.08 -2.18
CA LEU A 435 15.21 -1.50 -3.47
C LEU A 435 15.16 0.03 -3.45
N ARG A 436 14.71 0.64 -2.34
CA ARG A 436 14.75 2.11 -2.16
C ARG A 436 16.19 2.64 -2.14
N ILE A 437 17.07 1.99 -1.39
CA ILE A 437 18.49 2.36 -1.29
C ILE A 437 19.18 2.16 -2.65
N GLU A 438 18.93 1.03 -3.32
CA GLU A 438 19.46 0.72 -4.65
C GLU A 438 19.08 1.77 -5.68
N ARG A 439 17.79 2.15 -5.75
CA ARG A 439 17.31 3.22 -6.64
C ARG A 439 18.00 4.55 -6.35
N LEU A 440 18.06 4.93 -5.08
CA LEU A 440 18.68 6.18 -4.63
C LEU A 440 20.16 6.26 -5.02
N LEU A 441 20.93 5.17 -4.82
CA LEU A 441 22.34 5.13 -5.20
C LEU A 441 22.54 5.08 -6.72
N THR A 442 21.68 4.36 -7.43
CA THR A 442 21.69 4.32 -8.91
C THR A 442 21.49 5.71 -9.49
N GLU A 443 20.48 6.44 -9.01
CA GLU A 443 20.20 7.82 -9.43
C GLU A 443 21.34 8.77 -9.05
N ALA A 444 21.89 8.65 -7.84
CA ALA A 444 22.96 9.53 -7.35
C ALA A 444 24.24 9.42 -8.20
N PHE A 445 24.56 8.24 -8.72
CA PHE A 445 25.77 8.00 -9.50
C PHE A 445 25.54 7.89 -11.01
N GLY A 446 24.30 7.99 -11.50
CA GLY A 446 23.97 7.78 -12.92
C GLY A 446 24.24 6.35 -13.39
N GLY A 447 23.97 5.38 -12.52
CA GLY A 447 24.27 3.97 -12.76
C GLY A 447 23.40 3.34 -13.85
N SER A 448 23.98 2.43 -14.63
CA SER A 448 23.27 1.60 -15.61
C SER A 448 22.84 0.25 -15.05
N SER A 449 23.56 -0.26 -14.06
CA SER A 449 23.27 -1.53 -13.38
C SER A 449 23.84 -1.52 -11.97
N VAL A 450 23.26 -2.36 -11.10
CA VAL A 450 23.72 -2.55 -9.73
C VAL A 450 23.82 -4.04 -9.42
N ASP A 451 25.00 -4.48 -8.98
CA ASP A 451 25.12 -5.78 -8.31
C ASP A 451 25.01 -5.54 -6.79
N TYR A 452 24.38 -6.47 -6.06
CA TYR A 452 24.28 -6.38 -4.60
C TYR A 452 24.66 -7.68 -3.91
N THR A 453 25.16 -7.56 -2.69
CA THR A 453 25.37 -8.68 -1.76
C THR A 453 24.94 -8.26 -0.37
N VAL A 454 24.22 -9.15 0.32
CA VAL A 454 23.69 -8.89 1.66
C VAL A 454 24.34 -9.86 2.63
N ARG A 455 24.77 -9.34 3.78
CA ARG A 455 25.19 -10.14 4.92
C ARG A 455 24.32 -9.80 6.13
N VAL A 456 23.52 -10.78 6.54
CA VAL A 456 22.78 -10.76 7.81
C VAL A 456 23.38 -11.85 8.71
N SER A 457 23.82 -11.48 9.91
CA SER A 457 24.42 -12.40 10.88
C SER A 457 23.86 -12.15 12.30
N GLU A 458 24.55 -12.67 13.32
CA GLU A 458 24.25 -12.36 14.73
C GLU A 458 24.55 -10.91 15.12
N SER A 459 25.24 -10.15 14.26
CA SER A 459 25.46 -8.71 14.42
C SER A 459 24.14 -7.93 14.52
N LEU A 460 24.14 -6.85 15.31
CA LEU A 460 23.03 -5.89 15.39
C LEU A 460 22.79 -5.13 14.07
N LEU A 461 23.78 -5.16 13.17
CA LEU A 461 23.74 -4.48 11.87
C LEU A 461 23.74 -5.51 10.74
N ALA A 462 22.83 -5.32 9.79
CA ALA A 462 22.92 -5.91 8.46
C ALA A 462 23.87 -5.06 7.61
N ARG A 463 24.62 -5.73 6.73
CA ARG A 463 25.48 -5.06 5.75
C ARG A 463 24.99 -5.33 4.34
N LEU A 464 24.67 -4.27 3.63
CA LEU A 464 24.31 -4.28 2.22
C LEU A 464 25.48 -3.69 1.43
N HIS A 465 26.05 -4.47 0.54
CA HIS A 465 27.09 -4.06 -0.39
C HIS A 465 26.47 -3.91 -1.77
N LEU A 466 26.54 -2.71 -2.35
CA LEU A 466 26.07 -2.45 -3.71
C LEU A 466 27.23 -1.95 -4.56
N VAL A 467 27.33 -2.42 -5.80
CA VAL A 467 28.30 -1.94 -6.78
C VAL A 467 27.51 -1.32 -7.91
N VAL A 468 27.54 0.01 -7.99
CA VAL A 468 26.81 0.80 -9.00
C VAL A 468 27.73 1.02 -10.19
N HIS A 469 27.42 0.39 -11.32
CA HIS A 469 28.21 0.51 -12.56
C HIS A 469 27.74 1.69 -13.38
N VAL A 470 28.68 2.47 -13.92
CA VAL A 470 28.38 3.65 -14.75
C VAL A 470 28.73 3.41 -16.22
N PRO A 471 28.00 4.04 -17.17
CA PRO A 471 28.32 3.96 -18.59
C PRO A 471 29.76 4.40 -18.92
N LEU A 472 30.38 3.71 -19.88
CA LEU A 472 31.76 3.97 -20.29
C LEU A 472 31.93 5.43 -20.76
N GLY A 473 32.90 6.15 -20.17
CA GLY A 473 33.24 7.52 -20.55
C GLY A 473 32.44 8.63 -19.87
N GLN A 474 31.42 8.33 -19.05
CA GLN A 474 30.66 9.35 -18.32
C GLN A 474 31.30 9.79 -16.99
N GLY A 475 32.26 9.03 -16.45
CA GLY A 475 32.90 9.34 -15.16
C GLY A 475 31.94 9.29 -13.97
N LEU A 476 32.46 9.29 -12.75
CA LEU A 476 31.63 9.30 -11.54
C LEU A 476 31.26 10.74 -11.16
N PRO A 477 29.97 11.06 -10.94
CA PRO A 477 29.57 12.37 -10.49
C PRO A 477 30.09 12.64 -9.07
N LYS A 478 30.35 13.92 -8.76
CA LYS A 478 30.66 14.33 -7.38
C LYS A 478 29.37 14.40 -6.58
N VAL A 479 29.28 13.58 -5.53
CA VAL A 479 28.13 13.52 -4.64
C VAL A 479 28.56 13.94 -3.23
N ASP A 480 27.72 14.72 -2.55
CA ASP A 480 27.92 15.00 -1.13
C ASP A 480 27.63 13.75 -0.31
N HIS A 481 28.67 13.17 0.27
CA HIS A 481 28.60 11.96 1.07
C HIS A 481 27.65 12.09 2.27
N ARG A 482 27.61 13.25 2.94
CA ARG A 482 26.76 13.45 4.12
C ARG A 482 25.29 13.55 3.75
N GLU A 483 24.99 14.25 2.66
CA GLU A 483 23.62 14.34 2.15
C GLU A 483 23.12 12.97 1.69
N LEU A 484 23.95 12.22 0.97
CA LEU A 484 23.60 10.88 0.49
C LEU A 484 23.41 9.89 1.65
N GLU A 485 24.29 9.92 2.66
CA GLU A 485 24.14 9.11 3.89
C GLU A 485 22.81 9.43 4.60
N ALA A 486 22.44 10.71 4.71
CA ALA A 486 21.18 11.11 5.33
C ALA A 486 19.96 10.58 4.55
N ARG A 487 19.98 10.67 3.21
CA ARG A 487 18.90 10.13 2.37
C ARG A 487 18.80 8.60 2.48
N VAL A 488 19.93 7.89 2.51
CA VAL A 488 19.96 6.44 2.74
C VAL A 488 19.43 6.07 4.13
N ALA A 489 19.79 6.85 5.16
CA ALA A 489 19.28 6.66 6.51
C ALA A 489 17.77 6.93 6.63
N THR A 490 17.21 7.85 5.84
CA THR A 490 15.76 8.05 5.74
C THR A 490 15.09 6.89 5.02
N ALA A 491 15.68 6.41 3.92
CA ALA A 491 15.15 5.28 3.16
C ALA A 491 15.10 3.95 3.96
N SER A 492 15.85 3.85 5.08
CA SER A 492 15.82 2.70 5.99
C SER A 492 14.88 2.86 7.19
N ARG A 493 14.19 4.00 7.35
CA ARG A 493 13.23 4.20 8.46
C ARG A 493 11.96 3.38 8.27
N SER A 494 11.39 2.96 9.39
CA SER A 494 10.05 2.37 9.44
C SER A 494 8.99 3.47 9.50
N TRP A 495 7.73 3.09 9.25
CA TRP A 495 6.57 3.96 9.46
C TRP A 495 6.54 4.50 10.89
N ASP A 496 6.81 3.64 11.89
CA ASP A 496 6.83 4.01 13.32
C ASP A 496 7.91 5.05 13.65
N ASP A 497 9.10 4.95 13.03
CA ASP A 497 10.18 5.93 13.19
C ASP A 497 9.78 7.30 12.63
N GLU A 498 9.13 7.31 11.47
CA GLU A 498 8.64 8.53 10.82
C GLU A 498 7.49 9.14 11.60
N PHE A 499 6.55 8.32 12.08
CA PHE A 499 5.47 8.75 12.98
C PHE A 499 6.04 9.41 14.22
N ALA A 500 7.06 8.80 14.84
CA ALA A 500 7.69 9.36 16.02
C ALA A 500 8.39 10.69 15.74
N THR A 501 9.13 10.75 14.62
CA THR A 501 9.81 11.98 14.17
C THR A 501 8.81 13.10 13.92
N GLU A 502 7.71 12.80 13.25
CA GLU A 502 6.71 13.80 12.87
C GLU A 502 5.89 14.29 14.08
N LEU A 503 5.54 13.39 14.99
CA LEU A 503 4.86 13.75 16.24
C LEU A 503 5.73 14.68 17.09
N VAL A 504 7.01 14.35 17.25
CA VAL A 504 7.99 15.21 17.93
C VAL A 504 8.15 16.54 17.21
N SER A 505 8.21 16.54 15.87
CA SER A 505 8.32 17.78 15.10
C SER A 505 7.11 18.70 15.26
N ARG A 506 5.90 18.15 15.42
CA ARG A 506 4.67 18.96 15.58
C ARG A 506 4.46 19.46 17.01
N MET A 507 4.84 18.69 18.02
CA MET A 507 4.49 18.97 19.43
C MET A 507 5.68 19.28 20.34
N GLY A 508 6.90 18.94 19.92
CA GLY A 508 8.10 18.97 20.75
C GLY A 508 8.25 17.72 21.63
N ASP A 509 9.48 17.47 22.09
CA ASP A 509 9.86 16.22 22.80
C ASP A 509 8.98 15.93 24.03
N ALA A 510 8.76 16.94 24.89
CA ALA A 510 8.07 16.75 26.16
C ALA A 510 6.59 16.40 26.00
N ALA A 511 5.91 16.98 25.00
CA ALA A 511 4.50 16.71 24.73
C ALA A 511 4.30 15.42 23.92
N ALA A 512 5.25 15.08 23.04
CA ALA A 512 5.19 13.85 22.24
C ALA A 512 5.48 12.58 23.05
N ALA A 513 6.34 12.63 24.07
CA ALA A 513 6.75 11.47 24.86
C ALA A 513 5.59 10.58 25.39
N PRO A 514 4.54 11.11 26.05
CA PRO A 514 3.42 10.28 26.50
C PRO A 514 2.63 9.66 25.33
N LEU A 515 2.45 10.40 24.23
CA LEU A 515 1.76 9.91 23.04
C LEU A 515 2.56 8.83 22.32
N LEU A 516 3.88 8.96 22.21
CA LEU A 516 4.75 7.90 21.67
C LEU A 516 4.68 6.62 22.50
N THR A 517 4.57 6.76 23.83
CA THR A 517 4.40 5.60 24.71
C THR A 517 3.07 4.89 24.46
N CYS A 518 2.00 5.64 24.17
CA CYS A 518 0.67 5.08 23.94
C CYS A 518 0.45 4.57 22.51
N TYR A 519 0.96 5.29 21.51
CA TYR A 519 0.62 5.12 20.09
C TYR A 519 1.78 4.67 19.20
N GLY A 520 3.04 4.72 19.66
CA GLY A 520 4.22 4.51 18.81
C GLY A 520 4.23 3.18 18.05
N HIS A 521 3.54 2.16 18.59
CA HIS A 521 3.34 0.86 17.94
C HIS A 521 1.86 0.42 17.92
N ALA A 522 0.92 1.38 18.07
CA ALA A 522 -0.50 1.07 18.19
C ALA A 522 -1.21 0.82 16.85
N PHE A 523 -0.63 1.31 15.74
CA PHE A 523 -1.22 1.21 14.41
C PHE A 523 -0.98 -0.18 13.80
N PRO A 524 -2.01 -0.82 13.22
CA PRO A 524 -1.85 -2.10 12.52
C PRO A 524 -1.16 -1.92 11.17
N GLU A 525 -0.53 -2.98 10.64
CA GLU A 525 0.18 -2.91 9.35
C GLU A 525 -0.75 -2.52 8.19
N SER A 526 -2.01 -2.94 8.19
CA SER A 526 -3.00 -2.50 7.18
C SER A 526 -3.19 -0.98 7.16
N TYR A 527 -3.20 -0.31 8.31
CA TYR A 527 -3.27 1.15 8.36
C TYR A 527 -1.99 1.78 7.79
N LYS A 528 -0.82 1.20 8.10
CA LYS A 528 0.48 1.71 7.64
C LYS A 528 0.69 1.56 6.14
N GLU A 529 0.02 0.59 5.52
CA GLU A 529 -0.01 0.39 4.07
C GLU A 529 -0.84 1.49 3.37
N ASP A 530 -1.96 1.88 3.97
CA ASP A 530 -2.91 2.83 3.37
C ASP A 530 -2.58 4.31 3.67
N PHE A 531 -1.92 4.59 4.80
CA PHE A 531 -1.70 5.97 5.28
C PHE A 531 -0.24 6.28 5.58
N ALA A 532 0.19 7.47 5.18
CA ALA A 532 1.49 8.01 5.57
C ALA A 532 1.55 8.31 7.08
N PRO A 533 2.75 8.26 7.70
CA PRO A 533 2.92 8.54 9.13
C PRO A 533 2.33 9.86 9.61
N GLY A 534 2.40 10.92 8.79
CA GLY A 534 1.81 12.21 9.10
C GLY A 534 0.30 12.23 9.19
N ARG A 535 -0.38 11.29 8.52
CA ARG A 535 -1.81 11.05 8.71
C ARG A 535 -2.05 10.31 10.02
N GLY A 536 -1.21 9.33 10.35
CA GLY A 536 -1.24 8.68 11.68
C GLY A 536 -1.10 9.69 12.83
N VAL A 537 -0.22 10.69 12.68
CA VAL A 537 -0.08 11.78 13.67
C VAL A 537 -1.35 12.62 13.76
N HIS A 538 -1.95 12.99 12.63
CA HIS A 538 -3.23 13.71 12.62
C HIS A 538 -4.34 12.92 13.31
N ASP A 539 -4.51 11.65 12.95
CA ASP A 539 -5.53 10.78 13.53
C ASP A 539 -5.26 10.57 15.03
N THR A 540 -3.99 10.52 15.48
CA THR A 540 -3.64 10.47 16.91
C THR A 540 -4.14 11.67 17.69
N LEU A 541 -3.98 12.88 17.14
CA LEU A 541 -4.46 14.09 17.80
C LEU A 541 -5.99 14.11 17.88
N MET A 542 -6.67 13.73 16.80
CA MET A 542 -8.13 13.59 16.80
C MET A 542 -8.62 12.55 17.83
N MET A 543 -7.90 11.44 18.00
CA MET A 543 -8.21 10.41 18.99
C MET A 543 -8.07 10.89 20.43
N GLU A 544 -7.12 11.79 20.71
CA GLU A 544 -6.89 12.33 22.06
C GLU A 544 -7.91 13.39 22.48
N ASP A 545 -8.57 14.04 21.50
CA ASP A 545 -9.66 14.98 21.75
C ASP A 545 -11.01 14.28 22.03
N LEU A 546 -11.11 12.97 21.82
CA LEU A 546 -12.35 12.20 22.01
C LEU A 546 -12.53 11.68 23.44
N THR A 547 -13.77 11.71 23.94
CA THR A 547 -14.16 11.01 25.17
C THR A 547 -14.81 9.65 24.89
N PRO A 548 -14.81 8.69 25.84
CA PRO A 548 -15.43 7.39 25.64
C PRO A 548 -16.92 7.50 25.27
N GLY A 549 -17.27 6.96 24.09
CA GLY A 549 -18.63 6.97 23.55
C GLY A 549 -18.90 8.05 22.51
N GLU A 550 -18.07 9.10 22.43
CA GLU A 550 -18.14 10.11 21.38
C GLU A 550 -17.65 9.57 20.03
N LEU A 551 -18.14 10.18 18.95
CA LEU A 551 -17.71 9.94 17.60
C LEU A 551 -16.99 11.18 17.06
N SER A 552 -15.90 10.95 16.34
CA SER A 552 -15.34 11.95 15.43
C SER A 552 -15.59 11.51 13.99
N LEU A 553 -15.97 12.47 13.14
CA LEU A 553 -16.22 12.26 11.72
C LEU A 553 -15.27 13.14 10.92
N GLU A 554 -14.66 12.57 9.87
CA GLU A 554 -13.82 13.33 8.96
C GLU A 554 -14.13 12.91 7.52
N VAL A 555 -14.60 13.87 6.71
CA VAL A 555 -14.82 13.67 5.29
C VAL A 555 -13.63 14.23 4.51
N TYR A 556 -13.01 13.41 3.67
CA TYR A 556 -11.87 13.82 2.84
C TYR A 556 -11.94 13.22 1.44
N GLN A 557 -11.20 13.81 0.51
CA GLN A 557 -11.07 13.30 -0.86
C GLN A 557 -9.67 12.68 -1.04
N PRO A 558 -9.55 11.44 -1.54
CA PRO A 558 -8.24 10.85 -1.85
C PRO A 558 -7.52 11.59 -2.99
N THR A 559 -6.18 11.64 -2.96
CA THR A 559 -5.36 12.44 -3.88
C THR A 559 -5.54 12.10 -5.35
N ASP A 560 -5.81 10.83 -5.68
CA ASP A 560 -5.95 10.32 -7.06
C ASP A 560 -7.41 9.94 -7.43
N ALA A 561 -8.38 10.32 -6.58
CA ALA A 561 -9.77 9.94 -6.75
C ALA A 561 -10.57 10.94 -7.61
N SER A 562 -11.64 10.46 -8.24
CA SER A 562 -12.56 11.33 -8.97
C SER A 562 -13.23 12.34 -8.02
N ARG A 563 -13.74 13.46 -8.53
CA ARG A 563 -14.48 14.45 -7.70
C ARG A 563 -15.75 13.90 -7.03
N ARG A 564 -16.21 12.71 -7.47
CA ARG A 564 -17.38 12.03 -6.93
C ARG A 564 -17.03 10.99 -5.88
N GLU A 565 -15.76 10.63 -5.75
CA GLU A 565 -15.28 9.71 -4.73
C GLU A 565 -14.81 10.51 -3.52
N ILE A 566 -15.47 10.29 -2.40
CA ILE A 566 -15.10 10.85 -1.10
C ILE A 566 -14.99 9.73 -0.08
N ARG A 567 -14.29 9.99 1.01
CA ARG A 567 -14.16 9.05 2.12
C ARG A 567 -14.66 9.67 3.41
N LEU A 568 -15.32 8.87 4.24
CA LEU A 568 -15.75 9.25 5.59
C LEU A 568 -15.04 8.35 6.60
N LYS A 569 -14.17 8.95 7.42
CA LYS A 569 -13.63 8.31 8.61
C LYS A 569 -14.54 8.54 9.81
N ILE A 570 -14.86 7.45 10.51
CA ILE A 570 -15.57 7.45 11.79
C ILE A 570 -14.62 6.92 12.85
N THR A 571 -14.30 7.73 13.84
CA THR A 571 -13.39 7.36 14.94
C THR A 571 -14.14 7.25 16.26
N ARG A 572 -13.90 6.18 17.02
CA ARG A 572 -14.56 5.94 18.30
C ARG A 572 -13.68 5.18 19.29
N ILE A 573 -13.69 5.61 20.55
CA ILE A 573 -13.04 4.91 21.66
C ILE A 573 -13.91 3.73 22.13
N GLY A 574 -13.29 2.57 22.36
CA GLY A 574 -13.92 1.40 22.97
C GLY A 574 -14.40 0.38 21.94
N SER A 575 -15.72 0.16 21.87
CA SER A 575 -16.30 -0.88 21.02
C SER A 575 -16.44 -0.45 19.55
N SER A 576 -16.17 -1.39 18.65
CA SER A 576 -16.40 -1.24 17.21
C SER A 576 -17.85 -0.86 16.92
N ILE A 577 -18.05 -0.10 15.84
CA ILE A 577 -19.37 0.36 15.41
C ILE A 577 -19.96 -0.66 14.44
N SER A 578 -21.21 -1.05 14.68
CA SER A 578 -21.90 -2.00 13.79
C SER A 578 -22.29 -1.34 12.46
N LEU A 579 -21.90 -1.96 11.35
CA LEU A 579 -22.29 -1.54 9.99
C LEU A 579 -23.81 -1.42 9.81
N SER A 580 -24.59 -2.25 10.50
CA SER A 580 -26.06 -2.20 10.45
C SER A 580 -26.65 -0.89 11.02
N LYS A 581 -25.87 -0.13 11.79
CA LYS A 581 -26.24 1.19 12.29
C LYS A 581 -25.75 2.32 11.37
N VAL A 582 -24.56 2.17 10.78
CA VAL A 582 -23.92 3.22 9.96
C VAL A 582 -24.49 3.26 8.55
N LEU A 583 -24.59 2.10 7.89
CA LEU A 583 -24.97 2.02 6.48
C LEU A 583 -26.34 2.64 6.18
N PRO A 584 -27.39 2.44 7.00
CA PRO A 584 -28.69 3.08 6.75
C PRO A 584 -28.61 4.62 6.74
N ILE A 585 -27.78 5.21 7.61
CA ILE A 585 -27.60 6.66 7.68
C ILE A 585 -26.96 7.17 6.38
N LEU A 586 -25.85 6.55 5.95
CA LEU A 586 -25.15 6.93 4.73
C LEU A 586 -26.04 6.73 3.49
N GLN A 587 -26.67 5.56 3.35
CA GLN A 587 -27.56 5.27 2.22
C GLN A 587 -28.76 6.24 2.16
N SER A 588 -29.29 6.68 3.30
CA SER A 588 -30.38 7.67 3.32
C SER A 588 -29.97 9.01 2.71
N MET A 589 -28.67 9.34 2.71
CA MET A 589 -28.13 10.55 2.06
C MET A 589 -27.92 10.39 0.55
N GLY A 590 -28.31 9.25 -0.03
CA GLY A 590 -28.23 9.01 -1.47
C GLY A 590 -26.80 8.80 -1.99
N VAL A 591 -25.87 8.39 -1.12
CA VAL A 591 -24.51 8.00 -1.50
C VAL A 591 -24.39 6.48 -1.58
N ASP A 592 -23.62 6.00 -2.55
CA ASP A 592 -23.29 4.59 -2.66
C ASP A 592 -22.03 4.31 -1.81
N VAL A 593 -22.13 3.38 -0.86
CA VAL A 593 -20.97 2.94 -0.07
C VAL A 593 -20.29 1.81 -0.83
N VAL A 594 -19.04 2.04 -1.25
CA VAL A 594 -18.28 1.17 -2.16
C VAL A 594 -17.44 0.16 -1.40
N ASP A 595 -16.74 0.63 -0.36
CA ASP A 595 -15.85 -0.16 0.48
C ASP A 595 -15.82 0.36 1.92
N GLU A 596 -15.28 -0.46 2.81
CA GLU A 596 -15.04 -0.12 4.22
C GLU A 596 -13.73 -0.75 4.65
N TYR A 597 -12.87 0.05 5.30
CA TYR A 597 -11.63 -0.42 5.91
C TYR A 597 -11.66 -0.14 7.42
N PRO A 598 -11.76 -1.18 8.26
CA PRO A 598 -11.69 -1.05 9.71
C PRO A 598 -10.24 -1.14 10.19
N TYR A 599 -9.85 -0.20 11.05
CA TYR A 599 -8.55 -0.20 11.73
C TYR A 599 -8.75 -0.17 13.25
N GLU A 600 -8.26 -1.20 13.93
CA GLU A 600 -8.19 -1.24 15.40
C GLU A 600 -6.84 -0.70 15.86
N ILE A 601 -6.84 0.47 16.51
CA ILE A 601 -5.66 1.12 17.06
C ILE A 601 -5.47 0.65 18.50
N SER A 602 -4.44 -0.18 18.70
CA SER A 602 -4.14 -0.85 19.97
C SER A 602 -3.32 0.04 20.89
N ARG A 603 -4.00 0.94 21.61
CA ARG A 603 -3.37 1.88 22.56
C ARG A 603 -2.80 1.16 23.78
N ALA A 604 -1.59 1.51 24.20
CA ALA A 604 -0.99 0.91 25.38
C ALA A 604 -1.76 1.31 26.66
N MET A 605 -2.20 0.30 27.43
CA MET A 605 -2.82 0.46 28.76
C MET A 605 -4.17 1.19 28.80
N THR A 606 -4.84 1.36 27.66
CA THR A 606 -6.19 1.97 27.56
C THR A 606 -7.08 1.16 26.61
N GLU A 607 -8.35 1.54 26.49
CA GLU A 607 -9.25 0.94 25.50
C GLU A 607 -8.75 1.20 24.07
N PRO A 608 -8.98 0.25 23.14
CA PRO A 608 -8.65 0.44 21.74
C PRO A 608 -9.50 1.54 21.12
N VAL A 609 -9.03 2.09 20.01
CA VAL A 609 -9.78 3.05 19.21
C VAL A 609 -10.03 2.43 17.84
N TRP A 610 -11.27 2.52 17.38
CA TRP A 610 -11.67 2.08 16.05
C TRP A 610 -11.73 3.26 15.11
N ILE A 611 -11.04 3.14 13.98
CA ILE A 611 -11.19 4.03 12.82
C ILE A 611 -11.85 3.20 11.72
N LEU A 612 -13.06 3.58 11.31
CA LEU A 612 -13.75 2.98 10.16
C LEU A 612 -13.69 3.98 9.00
N ASP A 613 -13.06 3.59 7.90
CA ASP A 613 -12.95 4.45 6.72
C ASP A 613 -13.83 3.94 5.58
N PHE A 614 -14.90 4.69 5.27
CA PHE A 614 -15.89 4.34 4.26
C PHE A 614 -15.60 5.03 2.93
N GLY A 615 -15.43 4.26 1.86
CA GLY A 615 -15.44 4.78 0.49
C GLY A 615 -16.86 5.07 0.04
N MET A 616 -17.14 6.31 -0.36
CA MET A 616 -18.46 6.76 -0.78
C MET A 616 -18.41 7.36 -2.18
N LEU A 617 -19.33 6.92 -3.03
CA LEU A 617 -19.55 7.48 -4.36
C LEU A 617 -20.78 8.40 -4.32
N LEU A 618 -20.54 9.67 -4.63
CA LEU A 618 -21.57 10.69 -4.73
C LEU A 618 -22.45 10.46 -5.97
N PRO A 619 -23.75 10.78 -5.90
CA PRO A 619 -24.67 10.62 -7.02
C PRO A 619 -24.22 11.44 -8.25
N ASP A 620 -24.59 10.97 -9.44
CA ASP A 620 -24.23 11.61 -10.72
C ASP A 620 -25.13 12.82 -11.04
N VAL A 621 -25.09 13.82 -10.16
CA VAL A 621 -25.88 15.05 -10.28
C VAL A 621 -25.01 16.26 -9.96
N GLU A 622 -25.41 17.43 -10.43
CA GLU A 622 -24.74 18.67 -10.07
C GLU A 622 -24.96 18.97 -8.59
N LEU A 623 -23.89 18.90 -7.80
CA LEU A 623 -23.94 19.11 -6.35
C LEU A 623 -23.99 20.61 -6.03
N VAL A 624 -24.99 21.01 -5.24
CA VAL A 624 -25.10 22.39 -4.75
C VAL A 624 -24.23 22.59 -3.52
N GLY A 625 -23.35 23.59 -3.55
CA GLY A 625 -22.55 23.99 -2.38
C GLY A 625 -21.52 22.94 -1.96
N GLY A 626 -20.75 22.39 -2.91
CA GLY A 626 -19.80 21.30 -2.66
C GLY A 626 -18.71 21.62 -1.62
N SER A 627 -18.35 22.90 -1.41
CA SER A 627 -17.31 23.30 -0.44
C SER A 627 -17.68 23.01 1.02
N SER A 628 -18.98 22.97 1.35
CA SER A 628 -19.46 22.67 2.71
C SER A 628 -20.13 21.30 2.79
N LEU A 629 -19.88 20.42 1.82
CA LEU A 629 -20.45 19.07 1.80
C LEU A 629 -20.00 18.25 3.01
N ALA A 630 -18.72 18.33 3.35
CA ALA A 630 -18.14 17.64 4.51
C ALA A 630 -18.89 18.00 5.81
N GLU A 631 -19.04 19.29 6.10
CA GLU A 631 -19.74 19.80 7.28
C GLU A 631 -21.21 19.37 7.33
N ARG A 632 -21.89 19.34 6.17
CA ARG A 632 -23.28 18.89 6.09
C ARG A 632 -23.43 17.39 6.34
N ILE A 633 -22.54 16.56 5.79
CA ILE A 633 -22.55 15.12 6.02
C ILE A 633 -22.26 14.83 7.49
N ASP A 634 -21.26 15.49 8.08
CA ASP A 634 -20.90 15.37 9.50
C ASP A 634 -22.07 15.74 10.42
N SER A 635 -22.63 16.96 10.27
CA SER A 635 -23.77 17.42 11.07
C SER A 635 -24.98 16.51 10.94
N ALA A 636 -25.32 16.07 9.72
CA ALA A 636 -26.46 15.20 9.48
C ALA A 636 -26.25 13.77 10.01
N PHE A 637 -25.04 13.22 9.85
CA PHE A 637 -24.70 11.90 10.38
C PHE A 637 -24.78 11.92 11.90
N THR A 638 -24.17 12.91 12.54
CA THR A 638 -24.21 13.09 14.01
C THR A 638 -25.65 13.22 14.51
N ALA A 639 -26.48 14.03 13.83
CA ALA A 639 -27.88 14.18 14.18
C ALA A 639 -28.68 12.87 14.03
N ALA A 640 -28.44 12.08 12.99
CA ALA A 640 -29.08 10.78 12.79
C ALA A 640 -28.58 9.75 13.82
N TRP A 641 -27.28 9.73 14.10
CA TRP A 641 -26.64 8.84 15.07
C TRP A 641 -27.18 9.03 16.49
N GLU A 642 -27.39 10.29 16.89
CA GLU A 642 -27.97 10.67 18.18
C GLU A 642 -29.50 10.56 18.23
N GLY A 643 -30.15 10.17 17.12
CA GLY A 643 -31.61 10.06 17.03
C GLY A 643 -32.35 11.40 16.96
N ARG A 644 -31.65 12.51 16.68
CA ARG A 644 -32.24 13.85 16.47
C ARG A 644 -32.78 14.06 15.06
N ALA A 645 -32.33 13.26 14.09
CA ALA A 645 -32.84 13.24 12.72
C ALA A 645 -33.38 11.85 12.35
N SER A 646 -34.44 11.82 11.54
CA SER A 646 -34.94 10.57 10.95
C SER A 646 -34.02 10.09 9.82
N VAL A 647 -33.97 8.76 9.63
CA VAL A 647 -33.24 8.10 8.55
C VAL A 647 -34.25 7.66 7.48
N ASP A 648 -34.45 8.48 6.45
CA ASP A 648 -35.39 8.26 5.34
C ASP A 648 -34.90 8.94 4.04
N GLY A 649 -35.61 8.77 2.93
CA GLY A 649 -35.17 9.22 1.60
C GLY A 649 -35.01 10.73 1.47
N PHE A 650 -35.59 11.53 2.36
CA PHE A 650 -35.39 12.98 2.34
C PHE A 650 -33.94 13.39 2.62
N ASN A 651 -33.16 12.55 3.32
CA ASN A 651 -31.76 12.86 3.64
C ASN A 651 -30.89 13.00 2.38
N ALA A 652 -31.32 12.48 1.22
CA ALA A 652 -30.63 12.67 -0.05
C ALA A 652 -30.50 14.16 -0.45
N LEU A 653 -31.38 15.04 0.04
CA LEU A 653 -31.32 16.49 -0.19
C LEU A 653 -30.11 17.16 0.47
N ILE A 654 -29.50 16.52 1.48
CA ILE A 654 -28.31 17.05 2.16
C ILE A 654 -27.11 17.09 1.20
N VAL A 655 -26.97 16.01 0.41
CA VAL A 655 -25.92 15.85 -0.58
C VAL A 655 -26.30 16.54 -1.88
N THR A 656 -27.49 16.24 -2.41
CA THR A 656 -27.90 16.67 -3.76
C THR A 656 -28.30 18.14 -3.83
N ALA A 657 -29.12 18.61 -2.88
CA ALA A 657 -29.63 19.98 -2.84
C ALA A 657 -28.84 20.92 -1.92
N GLY A 658 -27.81 20.42 -1.25
CA GLY A 658 -26.96 21.19 -0.33
C GLY A 658 -27.68 21.68 0.93
N MET A 659 -28.75 21.01 1.35
CA MET A 659 -29.59 21.43 2.49
C MET A 659 -29.01 21.00 3.84
N HIS A 660 -29.27 21.78 4.89
CA HIS A 660 -29.01 21.34 6.27
C HIS A 660 -30.08 20.32 6.69
N TRP A 661 -29.74 19.35 7.57
CA TRP A 661 -30.68 18.30 7.99
C TRP A 661 -31.96 18.86 8.64
N ARG A 662 -31.90 20.05 9.25
CA ARG A 662 -33.07 20.77 9.76
C ARG A 662 -33.97 21.34 8.69
N ASP A 663 -33.43 21.83 7.58
CA ASP A 663 -34.25 22.30 6.47
C ASP A 663 -35.03 21.11 5.87
N VAL A 664 -34.37 19.95 5.79
CA VAL A 664 -34.98 18.68 5.38
C VAL A 664 -36.10 18.25 6.35
N LEU A 665 -35.93 18.51 7.66
CA LEU A 665 -36.95 18.25 8.69
C LEU A 665 -38.28 18.96 8.40
N VAL A 666 -38.24 20.17 7.83
CA VAL A 666 -39.45 20.95 7.49
C VAL A 666 -40.28 20.21 6.43
N LEU A 667 -39.64 19.82 5.33
CA LEU A 667 -40.30 19.08 4.24
C LEU A 667 -40.84 17.74 4.73
N ARG A 668 -40.05 17.03 5.55
CA ARG A 668 -40.46 15.77 6.19
C ARG A 668 -41.68 15.95 7.08
N ALA A 669 -41.70 16.99 7.92
CA ALA A 669 -42.81 17.26 8.82
C ALA A 669 -44.11 17.55 8.05
N TYR A 670 -44.05 18.31 6.96
CA TYR A 670 -45.22 18.54 6.09
C TYR A 670 -45.66 17.28 5.33
N ALA A 671 -44.73 16.47 4.82
CA ALA A 671 -45.06 15.19 4.17
C ALA A 671 -45.79 14.23 5.13
N ARG A 672 -45.35 14.18 6.39
CA ARG A 672 -46.01 13.37 7.43
C ARG A 672 -47.39 13.92 7.80
N TYR A 673 -47.55 15.24 7.82
CA TYR A 673 -48.86 15.86 7.96
C TYR A 673 -49.80 15.55 6.78
N MET A 674 -49.31 15.59 5.52
CA MET A 674 -50.07 15.21 4.33
C MET A 674 -50.66 13.81 4.45
N ARG A 675 -49.90 12.86 5.01
CA ARG A 675 -50.39 11.52 5.29
C ARG A 675 -51.54 11.52 6.31
N GLN A 676 -51.40 12.26 7.41
CA GLN A 676 -52.44 12.37 8.44
C GLN A 676 -53.74 13.06 7.96
N VAL A 677 -53.68 13.90 6.93
CA VAL A 677 -54.87 14.52 6.31
C VAL A 677 -55.48 13.67 5.18
N GLY A 678 -54.96 12.45 4.95
CA GLY A 678 -55.53 11.49 3.99
C GLY A 678 -55.00 11.61 2.57
N SER A 679 -53.75 12.07 2.38
CA SER A 679 -53.09 12.04 1.08
C SER A 679 -53.10 10.63 0.48
N PRO A 680 -53.41 10.46 -0.82
CA PRO A 680 -53.37 9.16 -1.49
C PRO A 680 -51.94 8.69 -1.79
N PHE A 681 -50.94 9.57 -1.65
CA PHE A 681 -49.55 9.29 -1.98
C PHE A 681 -48.81 8.66 -0.81
N SER A 682 -47.99 7.65 -1.10
CA SER A 682 -47.13 7.02 -0.10
C SER A 682 -46.00 7.98 0.33
N GLN A 683 -45.48 7.75 1.54
CA GLN A 683 -44.34 8.50 2.06
C GLN A 683 -43.13 8.43 1.12
N THR A 684 -42.77 7.22 0.66
CA THR A 684 -41.65 7.00 -0.26
C THR A 684 -41.85 7.72 -1.59
N PHE A 685 -43.07 7.75 -2.13
CA PHE A 685 -43.33 8.48 -3.37
C PHE A 685 -43.17 10.00 -3.18
N ILE A 686 -43.61 10.56 -2.05
CA ILE A 686 -43.39 11.98 -1.73
C ILE A 686 -41.89 12.27 -1.61
N GLU A 687 -41.12 11.38 -0.97
CA GLU A 687 -39.65 11.48 -0.87
C GLU A 687 -39.01 11.51 -2.27
N GLU A 688 -39.40 10.60 -3.17
CA GLU A 688 -38.94 10.57 -4.57
C GLU A 688 -39.30 11.85 -5.32
N VAL A 689 -40.52 12.37 -5.17
CA VAL A 689 -40.96 13.61 -5.82
C VAL A 689 -40.11 14.80 -5.37
N VAL A 690 -39.88 14.94 -4.07
CA VAL A 690 -39.12 16.07 -3.51
C VAL A 690 -37.63 15.96 -3.88
N THR A 691 -37.06 14.75 -3.82
CA THR A 691 -35.65 14.51 -4.18
C THR A 691 -35.38 14.61 -5.69
N SER A 692 -36.38 14.35 -6.54
CA SER A 692 -36.28 14.57 -7.99
C SER A 692 -36.46 16.03 -8.40
N ASN A 693 -37.08 16.86 -7.53
CA ASN A 693 -37.38 18.27 -7.78
C ASN A 693 -36.62 19.20 -6.82
N GLN A 694 -35.30 18.98 -6.70
CA GLN A 694 -34.42 19.60 -5.69
C GLN A 694 -34.46 21.13 -5.70
N GLY A 695 -34.53 21.74 -6.90
CA GLY A 695 -34.66 23.18 -7.05
C GLY A 695 -35.93 23.73 -6.39
N ILE A 696 -37.07 23.07 -6.60
CA ILE A 696 -38.36 23.44 -6.00
C ILE A 696 -38.34 23.17 -4.49
N ALA A 697 -37.77 22.04 -4.06
CA ALA A 697 -37.62 21.71 -2.65
C ALA A 697 -36.87 22.84 -1.89
N ARG A 698 -35.79 23.37 -2.47
CA ARG A 698 -35.05 24.50 -1.89
C ARG A 698 -35.89 25.77 -1.82
N LEU A 699 -36.60 26.11 -2.89
CA LEU A 699 -37.49 27.28 -2.89
C LEU A 699 -38.61 27.16 -1.84
N LEU A 700 -39.14 25.95 -1.60
CA LEU A 700 -40.15 25.71 -0.55
C LEU A 700 -39.57 25.95 0.85
N VAL A 701 -38.36 25.47 1.13
CA VAL A 701 -37.66 25.74 2.39
C VAL A 701 -37.34 27.23 2.54
N ASP A 702 -36.85 27.88 1.48
CA ASP A 702 -36.57 29.32 1.46
C ASP A 702 -37.84 30.11 1.78
N LEU A 703 -39.00 29.69 1.25
CA LEU A 703 -40.30 30.29 1.55
C LEU A 703 -40.67 30.12 3.02
N PHE A 704 -40.44 28.93 3.58
CA PHE A 704 -40.66 28.68 5.01
C PHE A 704 -39.77 29.60 5.86
N ARG A 705 -38.48 29.71 5.55
CA ARG A 705 -37.54 30.61 6.24
C ARG A 705 -37.98 32.06 6.14
N ILE A 706 -38.30 32.56 4.94
CA ILE A 706 -38.82 33.92 4.76
C ILE A 706 -40.09 34.14 5.60
N ARG A 707 -40.99 33.17 5.70
CA ARG A 707 -42.22 33.32 6.49
C ARG A 707 -41.99 33.33 8.00
N PHE A 708 -40.94 32.68 8.52
CA PHE A 708 -40.84 32.43 9.96
C PHE A 708 -39.52 32.83 10.64
N GLU A 709 -38.45 33.15 9.91
CA GLU A 709 -37.15 33.53 10.49
C GLU A 709 -37.27 34.89 11.20
N PRO A 710 -37.10 34.99 12.54
CA PRO A 710 -37.37 36.22 13.29
C PRO A 710 -36.46 37.39 12.90
N THR A 711 -35.23 37.08 12.50
CA THR A 711 -34.15 38.03 12.18
C THR A 711 -34.08 38.40 10.70
N LEU A 712 -35.09 38.03 9.89
CA LEU A 712 -35.09 38.31 8.46
C LEU A 712 -35.05 39.82 8.15
N ASP A 713 -34.07 40.23 7.36
CA ASP A 713 -33.95 41.59 6.83
C ASP A 713 -34.87 41.82 5.61
N GLY A 714 -35.56 42.97 5.57
CA GLY A 714 -36.37 43.41 4.43
C GLY A 714 -37.89 43.24 4.61
N ASP A 715 -38.65 43.57 3.56
CA ASP A 715 -40.11 43.42 3.56
C ASP A 715 -40.51 41.95 3.31
N ARG A 716 -40.79 41.23 4.40
CA ARG A 716 -41.25 39.84 4.39
C ARG A 716 -42.40 39.59 3.42
N SER A 717 -43.40 40.48 3.37
CA SER A 717 -44.57 40.30 2.51
C SER A 717 -44.26 40.52 1.02
N SER A 718 -43.24 41.31 0.70
CA SER A 718 -42.74 41.44 -0.67
C SER A 718 -41.92 40.22 -1.08
N LEU A 719 -40.97 39.81 -0.25
CA LEU A 719 -40.10 38.65 -0.48
C LEU A 719 -40.92 37.35 -0.64
N GLU A 720 -41.93 37.18 0.21
CA GLU A 720 -42.84 36.03 0.13
C GLU A 720 -43.58 35.99 -1.21
N ARG A 721 -44.16 37.11 -1.67
CA ARG A 721 -44.89 37.18 -2.94
C ARG A 721 -43.98 36.88 -4.13
N GLU A 722 -42.77 37.41 -4.13
CA GLU A 722 -41.78 37.15 -5.19
C GLU A 722 -41.41 35.66 -5.24
N LEU A 723 -41.11 35.06 -4.08
CA LEU A 723 -40.70 33.67 -4.03
C LEU A 723 -41.85 32.71 -4.36
N VAL A 724 -43.08 33.00 -3.92
CA VAL A 724 -44.28 32.22 -4.32
C VAL A 724 -44.46 32.27 -5.84
N SER A 725 -44.31 33.43 -6.48
CA SER A 725 -44.40 33.53 -7.95
C SER A 725 -43.31 32.71 -8.66
N ARG A 726 -42.09 32.66 -8.10
CA ARG A 726 -40.99 31.83 -8.63
C ARG A 726 -41.26 30.33 -8.46
N ILE A 727 -41.83 29.93 -7.32
CA ILE A 727 -42.23 28.54 -7.07
C ILE A 727 -43.35 28.14 -8.04
N GLU A 728 -44.38 28.96 -8.19
CA GLU A 728 -45.50 28.71 -9.12
C GLU A 728 -45.00 28.57 -10.57
N ALA A 729 -44.07 29.42 -11.01
CA ALA A 729 -43.46 29.29 -12.33
C ALA A 729 -42.64 27.99 -12.49
N ALA A 730 -41.88 27.59 -11.46
CA ALA A 730 -41.13 26.34 -11.49
C ALA A 730 -42.03 25.09 -11.48
N LEU A 731 -43.20 25.18 -10.83
CA LEU A 731 -44.20 24.11 -10.81
C LEU A 731 -44.86 23.89 -12.18
N ASP A 732 -44.97 24.93 -13.00
CA ASP A 732 -45.55 24.82 -14.33
C ASP A 732 -44.68 23.98 -15.29
N ASP A 733 -43.39 23.80 -14.98
CA ASP A 733 -42.44 22.96 -15.73
C ASP A 733 -42.42 21.50 -15.23
N VAL A 734 -43.19 21.13 -14.19
CA VAL A 734 -43.22 19.77 -13.63
C VAL A 734 -44.03 18.84 -14.55
N GLY A 735 -43.34 17.86 -15.16
CA GLY A 735 -43.94 17.00 -16.18
C GLY A 735 -44.97 15.96 -15.70
N SER A 736 -45.08 15.72 -14.39
CA SER A 736 -46.02 14.75 -13.81
C SER A 736 -47.10 15.45 -12.97
N LEU A 737 -48.37 15.18 -13.26
CA LEU A 737 -49.51 15.74 -12.52
C LEU A 737 -49.50 15.35 -11.03
N ASP A 738 -49.07 14.13 -10.71
CA ASP A 738 -48.98 13.69 -9.32
C ASP A 738 -47.84 14.39 -8.58
N GLN A 739 -46.70 14.62 -9.26
CA GLN A 739 -45.60 15.40 -8.69
C GLN A 739 -46.02 16.86 -8.45
N ASP A 740 -46.66 17.49 -9.44
CA ASP A 740 -47.20 18.84 -9.33
C ASP A 740 -48.18 18.96 -8.17
N ARG A 741 -49.12 18.00 -8.03
CA ARG A 741 -50.09 17.97 -6.93
C ARG A 741 -49.40 17.89 -5.56
N ILE A 742 -48.37 17.06 -5.41
CA ILE A 742 -47.62 16.93 -4.15
C ILE A 742 -46.93 18.26 -3.82
N LEU A 743 -46.19 18.84 -4.76
CA LEU A 743 -45.41 20.06 -4.53
C LEU A 743 -46.32 21.29 -4.29
N ARG A 744 -47.45 21.40 -5.01
CA ARG A 744 -48.48 22.43 -4.74
C ARG A 744 -49.13 22.26 -3.37
N THR A 745 -49.32 21.03 -2.91
CA THR A 745 -49.83 20.77 -1.56
C THR A 745 -48.83 21.22 -0.50
N LEU A 746 -47.53 20.94 -0.68
CA LEU A 746 -46.47 21.43 0.21
C LEU A 746 -46.43 22.96 0.26
N LEU A 747 -46.50 23.63 -0.89
CA LEU A 747 -46.61 25.09 -0.98
C LEU A 747 -47.82 25.62 -0.19
N ALA A 748 -48.99 25.00 -0.37
CA ALA A 748 -50.21 25.40 0.33
C ALA A 748 -50.11 25.21 1.84
N LEU A 749 -49.47 24.13 2.32
CA LEU A 749 -49.25 23.87 3.74
C LEU A 749 -48.32 24.91 4.38
N ILE A 750 -47.21 25.26 3.71
CA ILE A 750 -46.29 26.31 4.19
C ILE A 750 -47.02 27.66 4.30
N ARG A 751 -47.81 28.02 3.28
CA ARG A 751 -48.61 29.26 3.29
C ARG A 751 -49.73 29.26 4.34
N SER A 752 -50.28 28.09 4.65
CA SER A 752 -51.32 27.92 5.68
C SER A 752 -50.76 27.86 7.11
N THR A 753 -49.44 27.87 7.26
CA THR A 753 -48.79 27.89 8.57
C THR A 753 -48.80 29.32 9.14
N LEU A 754 -49.20 29.43 10.41
CA LEU A 754 -49.40 30.67 11.14
C LEU A 754 -48.26 30.96 12.13
N ARG A 755 -47.71 29.92 12.76
CA ARG A 755 -46.62 29.99 13.76
C ARG A 755 -45.79 28.71 13.73
N THR A 756 -44.51 28.81 14.11
CA THR A 756 -43.62 27.66 14.31
C THR A 756 -42.54 27.97 15.35
N ASN A 757 -42.08 26.93 16.06
CA ASN A 757 -40.95 26.99 17.01
C ASN A 757 -39.60 26.63 16.35
N PHE A 758 -39.55 26.45 15.02
CA PHE A 758 -38.37 25.95 14.31
C PHE A 758 -37.05 26.68 14.62
N PHE A 759 -37.14 27.99 14.88
CA PHE A 759 -36.00 28.88 15.15
C PHE A 759 -35.65 29.01 16.64
N GLN A 760 -36.40 28.35 17.54
CA GLN A 760 -36.08 28.34 18.95
C GLN A 760 -35.00 27.32 19.27
N SER A 761 -34.15 27.66 20.23
CA SER A 761 -33.19 26.74 20.84
C SER A 761 -33.80 25.99 22.03
N ASP A 762 -33.23 24.83 22.33
CA ASP A 762 -33.45 24.14 23.59
C ASP A 762 -32.71 24.85 24.75
N PRO A 763 -32.92 24.42 26.02
CA PRO A 763 -32.25 25.04 27.17
C PRO A 763 -30.72 25.00 27.15
N ASP A 764 -30.11 24.07 26.39
CA ASP A 764 -28.66 23.93 26.24
C ASP A 764 -28.10 24.78 25.07
N GLY A 765 -28.96 25.59 24.45
CA GLY A 765 -28.61 26.45 23.31
C GLY A 765 -28.53 25.70 21.97
N ARG A 766 -28.91 24.42 21.93
CA ARG A 766 -28.92 23.60 20.71
C ARG A 766 -30.23 23.77 19.96
N GLU A 767 -30.25 23.37 18.70
CA GLU A 767 -31.47 23.43 17.89
C GLU A 767 -32.47 22.36 18.34
N ARG A 768 -33.74 22.72 18.57
CA ARG A 768 -34.77 21.78 19.09
C ARG A 768 -35.07 20.63 18.14
N SER A 769 -35.15 19.39 18.64
CA SER A 769 -35.52 18.19 17.86
C SER A 769 -36.96 18.22 17.36
N SER A 770 -37.87 18.83 18.11
CA SER A 770 -39.28 18.92 17.78
C SER A 770 -39.62 20.22 17.05
N VAL A 771 -40.46 20.10 16.04
CA VAL A 771 -41.04 21.22 15.31
C VAL A 771 -42.56 21.20 15.44
N ALA A 772 -43.15 22.35 15.77
CA ALA A 772 -44.58 22.56 15.81
C ALA A 772 -44.99 23.56 14.71
N PHE A 773 -46.09 23.26 14.03
CA PHE A 773 -46.73 24.13 13.06
C PHE A 773 -48.17 24.39 13.49
N LYS A 774 -48.49 25.64 13.82
CA LYS A 774 -49.89 26.07 13.95
C LYS A 774 -50.41 26.38 12.56
N LEU A 775 -51.43 25.66 12.10
CA LEU A 775 -52.01 25.74 10.78
C LEU A 775 -53.40 26.39 10.82
N ASP A 776 -53.77 27.03 9.72
CA ASP A 776 -55.17 27.32 9.36
C ASP A 776 -55.69 26.22 8.39
N PRO A 777 -56.41 25.19 8.89
CA PRO A 777 -56.87 24.09 8.06
C PRO A 777 -57.87 24.52 6.98
N GLN A 778 -58.48 25.72 7.10
CA GLN A 778 -59.45 26.21 6.12
C GLN A 778 -58.80 26.51 4.78
N GLN A 779 -57.54 26.95 4.81
CA GLN A 779 -56.73 27.30 3.64
C GLN A 779 -56.03 26.09 3.01
N VAL A 780 -56.02 24.94 3.68
CA VAL A 780 -55.39 23.72 3.15
C VAL A 780 -56.33 23.05 2.12
N PRO A 781 -55.85 22.80 0.89
CA PRO A 781 -56.58 22.06 -0.14
C PRO A 781 -56.96 20.65 0.33
N ASP A 782 -58.11 20.15 -0.13
CA ASP A 782 -58.59 18.77 0.14
C ASP A 782 -58.68 18.36 1.63
N MET A 783 -58.59 19.31 2.56
CA MET A 783 -58.66 19.05 4.00
C MET A 783 -59.97 18.34 4.40
N PRO A 784 -59.92 17.18 5.09
CA PRO A 784 -61.11 16.44 5.51
C PRO A 784 -62.07 17.24 6.37
N LEU A 785 -63.38 17.05 6.15
CA LEU A 785 -64.44 17.72 6.91
C LEU A 785 -64.71 17.06 8.28
N PRO A 786 -65.09 17.84 9.30
CA PRO A 786 -65.13 19.30 9.36
C PRO A 786 -63.72 19.85 9.58
N LYS A 787 -63.46 21.04 9.03
CA LYS A 787 -62.18 21.71 9.18
C LYS A 787 -62.13 22.42 10.54
N PRO A 788 -61.15 22.13 11.42
CA PRO A 788 -60.92 22.92 12.62
C PRO A 788 -60.58 24.37 12.27
N ARG A 789 -60.78 25.30 13.22
CA ARG A 789 -60.33 26.68 13.08
C ARG A 789 -58.81 26.79 13.13
N PHE A 790 -58.19 26.05 14.06
CA PHE A 790 -56.75 25.95 14.20
C PHE A 790 -56.35 24.50 14.45
N GLU A 791 -55.20 24.12 13.92
CA GLU A 791 -54.59 22.83 14.19
C GLU A 791 -53.11 23.03 14.52
N ILE A 792 -52.64 22.47 15.64
CA ILE A 792 -51.20 22.40 15.92
C ILE A 792 -50.73 21.01 15.52
N TRP A 793 -49.84 20.93 14.54
CA TRP A 793 -49.11 19.72 14.16
C TRP A 793 -47.74 19.73 14.82
N VAL A 794 -47.38 18.66 15.53
CA VAL A 794 -46.06 18.50 16.14
C VAL A 794 -45.38 17.29 15.50
N PHE A 795 -44.13 17.47 15.09
CA PHE A 795 -43.28 16.44 14.52
C PHE A 795 -41.90 16.47 15.18
N ALA A 796 -41.44 15.31 15.65
CA ALA A 796 -40.10 15.06 16.14
C ALA A 796 -39.72 13.59 15.86
N PRO A 797 -38.45 13.16 15.86
CA PRO A 797 -38.10 11.74 15.75
C PRO A 797 -38.77 10.84 16.80
N ARG A 798 -39.05 11.38 17.99
CA ARG A 798 -39.71 10.68 19.10
C ARG A 798 -41.25 10.69 19.04
N VAL A 799 -41.86 11.76 18.54
CA VAL A 799 -43.32 11.97 18.64
C VAL A 799 -43.92 12.62 17.40
N GLU A 800 -45.14 12.19 17.05
CA GLU A 800 -46.02 12.90 16.10
C GLU A 800 -47.33 13.21 16.81
N GLY A 801 -47.93 14.38 16.60
CA GLY A 801 -49.15 14.75 17.32
C GLY A 801 -49.94 15.88 16.68
N VAL A 802 -51.24 15.89 16.96
CA VAL A 802 -52.18 16.94 16.52
C VAL A 802 -52.94 17.51 17.70
N HIS A 803 -53.28 18.80 17.64
CA HIS A 803 -54.27 19.43 18.51
C HIS A 803 -55.26 20.24 17.68
N LEU A 804 -56.50 19.77 17.59
CA LEU A 804 -57.58 20.32 16.78
C LEU A 804 -58.45 21.25 17.63
N ARG A 805 -58.63 22.51 17.19
CA ARG A 805 -59.47 23.51 17.88
C ARG A 805 -60.52 24.06 16.92
N PHE A 806 -61.79 24.01 17.32
CA PHE A 806 -62.91 24.56 16.53
C PHE A 806 -63.25 26.02 16.88
N GLY A 807 -62.52 26.63 17.82
CA GLY A 807 -62.56 28.06 18.08
C GLY A 807 -61.38 28.56 18.92
N SER A 808 -61.33 29.88 19.12
CA SER A 808 -60.24 30.56 19.85
C SER A 808 -60.23 30.26 21.35
N VAL A 809 -61.36 29.88 21.94
CA VAL A 809 -61.43 29.38 23.32
C VAL A 809 -62.10 28.02 23.27
N ALA A 810 -61.29 26.96 23.37
CA ALA A 810 -61.74 25.59 23.22
C ALA A 810 -60.97 24.67 24.19
N ARG A 811 -61.64 23.63 24.67
CA ARG A 811 -61.08 22.68 25.64
C ARG A 811 -61.35 21.25 25.19
N GLY A 812 -60.39 20.36 25.43
CA GLY A 812 -60.64 18.93 25.41
C GLY A 812 -59.40 18.09 25.66
N GLY A 813 -59.63 16.77 25.69
CA GLY A 813 -58.62 15.82 26.16
C GLY A 813 -57.55 15.47 25.12
N LEU A 814 -56.42 14.97 25.61
CA LEU A 814 -55.31 14.46 24.81
C LEU A 814 -55.26 12.93 24.81
N ARG A 815 -55.31 12.33 23.62
CA ARG A 815 -55.28 10.87 23.43
C ARG A 815 -53.86 10.39 23.14
N TRP A 816 -53.39 9.39 23.86
CA TRP A 816 -52.26 8.58 23.39
C TRP A 816 -52.80 7.53 22.42
N SER A 817 -52.44 7.67 21.14
CA SER A 817 -52.84 6.77 20.06
C SER A 817 -51.74 5.75 19.76
N ASP A 818 -52.16 4.54 19.40
CA ASP A 818 -51.34 3.46 18.83
C ASP A 818 -51.42 3.42 17.29
N ARG A 819 -52.19 4.34 16.67
CA ARG A 819 -52.43 4.38 15.22
C ARG A 819 -51.39 5.24 14.51
N GLN A 820 -50.29 4.62 14.08
CA GLN A 820 -49.23 5.33 13.35
C GLN A 820 -49.75 6.04 12.08
N GLU A 821 -50.58 5.38 11.28
CA GLU A 821 -50.89 5.85 9.93
C GLU A 821 -52.00 6.90 9.87
N ASP A 822 -52.89 6.96 10.88
CA ASP A 822 -54.10 7.79 10.82
C ASP A 822 -54.66 8.22 12.20
N PHE A 823 -53.80 8.39 13.21
CA PHE A 823 -54.24 8.89 14.52
C PHE A 823 -55.01 10.21 14.41
N ARG A 824 -54.68 11.11 13.47
CA ARG A 824 -55.45 12.35 13.27
C ARG A 824 -56.93 12.07 12.96
N THR A 825 -57.23 11.02 12.19
CA THR A 825 -58.60 10.59 11.89
C THR A 825 -59.31 10.10 13.15
N GLU A 826 -58.60 9.37 14.04
CA GLU A 826 -59.12 9.02 15.37
C GLU A 826 -59.46 10.29 16.17
N ILE A 827 -58.53 11.25 16.25
CA ILE A 827 -58.71 12.48 17.03
C ILE A 827 -59.87 13.32 16.47
N LEU A 828 -59.96 13.49 15.16
CA LEU A 828 -61.05 14.21 14.51
C LEU A 828 -62.41 13.55 14.78
N GLY A 829 -62.47 12.21 14.75
CA GLY A 829 -63.67 11.45 15.12
C GLY A 829 -64.10 11.69 16.58
N LEU A 830 -63.14 11.80 17.50
CA LEU A 830 -63.41 12.09 18.92
C LEU A 830 -63.90 13.53 19.13
N VAL A 831 -63.36 14.53 18.40
CA VAL A 831 -63.90 15.91 18.49
C VAL A 831 -65.34 15.95 17.98
N LYS A 832 -65.64 15.33 16.83
CA LYS A 832 -67.00 15.24 16.28
C LYS A 832 -67.99 14.70 17.30
N ALA A 833 -67.64 13.59 17.95
CA ALA A 833 -68.48 12.97 18.98
C ALA A 833 -68.65 13.89 20.20
N GLN A 834 -67.62 14.66 20.56
CA GLN A 834 -67.66 15.59 21.69
C GLN A 834 -68.49 16.85 21.39
N GLU A 835 -68.47 17.37 20.16
CA GLU A 835 -69.31 18.51 19.74
C GLU A 835 -70.80 18.18 19.83
N VAL A 836 -71.19 16.96 19.45
CA VAL A 836 -72.57 16.47 19.62
C VAL A 836 -72.95 16.34 21.10
N LYS A 837 -71.96 16.18 22.01
CA LYS A 837 -72.16 15.97 23.44
C LYS A 837 -72.11 17.26 24.29
N ASN A 838 -71.41 18.31 23.83
CA ASN A 838 -71.08 19.52 24.61
C ASN A 838 -71.98 20.74 24.37
N ALA A 839 -73.09 20.60 23.64
CA ALA A 839 -73.98 21.71 23.23
C ALA A 839 -74.59 22.58 24.36
N VAL A 840 -74.29 22.30 25.64
CA VAL A 840 -74.90 22.95 26.82
C VAL A 840 -73.91 23.74 27.70
N ILE A 841 -72.56 23.61 27.57
CA ILE A 841 -71.62 24.21 28.57
C ILE A 841 -70.51 25.11 27.98
N VAL A 842 -69.93 24.82 26.81
CA VAL A 842 -68.94 25.69 26.12
C VAL A 842 -69.22 25.62 24.61
N PRO A 843 -69.24 26.73 23.85
CA PRO A 843 -69.81 26.74 22.50
C PRO A 843 -69.05 25.91 21.45
N VAL A 844 -67.76 25.58 21.66
CA VAL A 844 -66.90 24.87 20.68
C VAL A 844 -65.86 23.98 21.38
N GLY A 845 -65.51 22.84 20.77
CA GLY A 845 -64.61 21.82 21.34
C GLY A 845 -63.17 21.86 20.84
N ALA A 846 -62.26 21.25 21.60
CA ALA A 846 -60.91 20.88 21.15
C ALA A 846 -60.62 19.40 21.43
N LYS A 847 -59.62 18.84 20.77
CA LYS A 847 -59.06 17.52 21.10
C LYS A 847 -57.66 17.44 20.54
N GLY A 848 -56.77 16.80 21.26
CA GLY A 848 -55.48 16.43 20.70
C GLY A 848 -55.18 14.97 20.86
N GLY A 849 -54.10 14.56 20.24
CA GLY A 849 -53.52 13.25 20.45
C GLY A 849 -52.16 13.13 19.82
N PHE A 850 -51.38 12.20 20.35
CA PHE A 850 -50.01 11.97 19.95
C PHE A 850 -49.75 10.47 19.79
N TYR A 851 -48.74 10.18 18.98
CA TYR A 851 -48.19 8.87 18.70
C TYR A 851 -46.70 8.88 19.05
N ALA A 852 -46.31 8.05 20.02
CA ALA A 852 -44.93 7.88 20.43
C ALA A 852 -44.26 6.82 19.54
N LYS A 853 -43.14 7.19 18.90
CA LYS A 853 -42.52 6.42 17.81
C LYS A 853 -41.47 5.41 18.27
N LEU A 854 -40.84 5.68 19.42
CA LEU A 854 -39.68 4.93 19.90
C LEU A 854 -40.03 4.01 21.08
N LEU A 855 -41.30 3.60 21.21
CA LEU A 855 -41.75 2.77 22.31
C LEU A 855 -41.05 1.39 22.31
N PRO A 856 -40.36 1.02 23.41
CA PRO A 856 -39.85 -0.34 23.64
C PRO A 856 -40.96 -1.40 23.62
N ASP A 857 -40.61 -2.68 23.50
CA ASP A 857 -41.60 -3.75 23.63
C ASP A 857 -42.12 -3.83 25.09
N PRO A 858 -43.42 -3.54 25.34
CA PRO A 858 -43.97 -3.53 26.69
C PRO A 858 -44.02 -4.93 27.34
N SER A 859 -43.83 -6.00 26.58
CA SER A 859 -43.71 -7.36 27.10
C SER A 859 -42.32 -7.66 27.68
N ILE A 860 -41.30 -6.92 27.24
CA ILE A 860 -39.91 -7.02 27.71
C ILE A 860 -39.69 -6.05 28.88
N ASP A 861 -40.04 -4.78 28.70
CA ASP A 861 -39.84 -3.72 29.70
C ASP A 861 -40.99 -2.70 29.67
N ARG A 862 -41.96 -2.93 30.57
CA ARG A 862 -43.14 -2.07 30.71
C ARG A 862 -42.81 -0.70 31.29
N ASP A 863 -41.80 -0.60 32.14
CA ASP A 863 -41.42 0.65 32.79
C ASP A 863 -40.72 1.56 31.79
N ALA A 864 -39.83 1.02 30.95
CA ALA A 864 -39.23 1.75 29.83
C ALA A 864 -40.28 2.19 28.80
N TRP A 865 -41.28 1.35 28.49
CA TRP A 865 -42.41 1.71 27.63
C TRP A 865 -43.20 2.91 28.17
N LEU A 866 -43.52 2.91 29.46
CA LEU A 866 -44.25 4.01 30.09
C LEU A 866 -43.40 5.28 30.18
N ALA A 867 -42.10 5.14 30.48
CA ALA A 867 -41.16 6.26 30.54
C ALA A 867 -41.02 6.96 29.18
N GLU A 868 -40.89 6.19 28.09
CA GLU A 868 -40.82 6.75 26.73
C GLU A 868 -42.14 7.42 26.33
N GLY A 869 -43.29 6.82 26.68
CA GLY A 869 -44.60 7.46 26.48
C GLY A 869 -44.74 8.81 27.19
N LYS A 870 -44.22 8.92 28.42
CA LYS A 870 -44.16 10.21 29.15
C LYS A 870 -43.20 11.19 28.50
N ALA A 871 -42.04 10.74 28.01
CA ALA A 871 -41.08 11.59 27.32
C ALA A 871 -41.67 12.17 26.01
N ALA A 872 -42.32 11.32 25.21
CA ALA A 872 -43.03 11.75 24.00
C ALA A 872 -44.16 12.74 24.31
N TYR A 873 -44.92 12.50 25.39
CA TYR A 873 -45.95 13.43 25.85
C TYR A 873 -45.37 14.78 26.27
N ARG A 874 -44.25 14.79 27.01
CA ARG A 874 -43.56 16.02 27.42
C ARG A 874 -43.11 16.83 26.22
N GLU A 875 -42.49 16.19 25.23
CA GLU A 875 -42.05 16.85 24.00
C GLU A 875 -43.24 17.40 23.20
N PHE A 876 -44.36 16.66 23.14
CA PHE A 876 -45.58 17.12 22.49
C PHE A 876 -46.19 18.37 23.16
N ILE A 877 -46.36 18.36 24.49
CA ILE A 877 -46.88 19.53 25.23
C ILE A 877 -45.95 20.73 25.10
N SER A 878 -44.65 20.52 25.33
CA SER A 878 -43.61 21.55 25.23
C SER A 878 -43.66 22.25 23.87
N SER A 879 -43.72 21.47 22.79
CA SER A 879 -43.78 22.01 21.42
C SER A 879 -45.06 22.81 21.13
N MET A 880 -46.18 22.49 21.78
CA MET A 880 -47.39 23.31 21.68
C MET A 880 -47.28 24.61 22.46
N LEU A 881 -46.66 24.57 23.65
CA LEU A 881 -46.43 25.76 24.47
C LEU A 881 -45.43 26.72 23.82
N ASP A 882 -44.40 26.19 23.13
CA ASP A 882 -43.40 26.98 22.39
C ASP A 882 -44.01 27.99 21.40
N ILE A 883 -45.23 27.74 20.90
CA ILE A 883 -45.91 28.60 19.90
C ILE A 883 -47.20 29.27 20.42
N THR A 884 -47.54 29.06 21.69
CA THR A 884 -48.74 29.60 22.34
C THR A 884 -48.39 30.86 23.11
N ASP A 885 -49.17 31.95 22.94
CA ASP A 885 -48.90 33.18 23.70
C ASP A 885 -49.12 32.93 25.22
N ASN A 886 -48.39 33.64 26.08
CA ASN A 886 -48.61 33.60 27.52
C ASN A 886 -49.41 34.83 27.99
N LEU A 887 -49.88 34.83 29.24
CA LEU A 887 -50.56 35.97 29.86
C LEU A 887 -49.84 36.38 31.15
N VAL A 888 -49.08 37.46 31.10
CA VAL A 888 -48.33 37.98 32.26
C VAL A 888 -48.95 39.31 32.68
N ASP A 889 -49.38 39.40 33.94
CA ASP A 889 -50.08 40.58 34.49
C ASP A 889 -51.29 41.05 33.65
N GLY A 890 -51.99 40.10 33.03
CA GLY A 890 -53.14 40.37 32.16
C GLY A 890 -52.81 40.88 30.76
N GLN A 891 -51.52 40.94 30.39
CA GLN A 891 -51.04 41.29 29.04
C GLN A 891 -50.61 40.04 28.29
N VAL A 892 -50.93 39.98 27.00
CA VAL A 892 -50.51 38.88 26.12
C VAL A 892 -49.02 39.04 25.81
N VAL A 893 -48.23 38.02 26.14
CA VAL A 893 -46.80 37.95 25.87
C VAL A 893 -46.56 36.91 24.77
N PRO A 894 -46.07 37.30 23.57
CA PRO A 894 -45.76 36.36 22.50
C PRO A 894 -44.60 35.42 22.88
N PRO A 895 -44.53 34.22 22.28
CA PRO A 895 -43.37 33.34 22.42
C PRO A 895 -42.11 33.96 21.82
N VAL A 896 -40.96 33.60 22.38
CA VAL A 896 -39.63 34.03 21.91
C VAL A 896 -39.34 33.42 20.53
N ASP A 897 -38.74 34.19 19.63
CA ASP A 897 -38.32 33.74 18.29
C ASP A 897 -39.45 33.11 17.44
N VAL A 898 -40.69 33.57 17.64
CA VAL A 898 -41.86 33.16 16.84
C VAL A 898 -42.46 34.34 16.07
N VAL A 899 -42.49 34.21 14.74
CA VAL A 899 -43.24 35.11 13.87
C VAL A 899 -44.70 34.70 13.84
N ARG A 900 -45.61 35.63 14.16
CA ARG A 900 -47.06 35.40 14.24
C ARG A 900 -47.77 35.95 13.00
N HIS A 901 -48.48 35.09 12.27
CA HIS A 901 -49.34 35.47 11.13
C HIS A 901 -50.84 35.49 11.48
N ASP A 902 -51.16 35.33 12.76
CA ASP A 902 -52.50 35.38 13.34
C ASP A 902 -52.56 36.37 14.52
N GLY A 903 -53.74 36.51 15.13
CA GLY A 903 -53.93 37.34 16.32
C GLY A 903 -53.46 36.67 17.62
N ASP A 904 -53.73 37.33 18.74
CA ASP A 904 -53.41 36.80 20.07
C ASP A 904 -54.14 35.48 20.36
N ASP A 905 -53.41 34.51 20.89
CA ASP A 905 -53.86 33.15 21.21
C ASP A 905 -53.16 32.62 22.47
N ALA A 906 -53.56 33.16 23.62
CA ALA A 906 -53.01 32.77 24.91
C ALA A 906 -53.74 31.57 25.57
N TYR A 907 -54.75 31.01 24.91
CA TYR A 907 -55.62 30.00 25.50
C TYR A 907 -55.33 28.59 24.97
N LEU A 908 -54.56 27.82 25.73
CA LEU A 908 -54.32 26.39 25.53
C LEU A 908 -54.65 25.63 26.82
N VAL A 909 -55.63 24.74 26.77
CA VAL A 909 -56.04 23.90 27.91
C VAL A 909 -56.12 22.47 27.45
N VAL A 910 -55.49 21.57 28.20
CA VAL A 910 -55.51 20.13 27.96
C VAL A 910 -56.34 19.42 29.02
N ALA A 911 -56.77 18.19 28.75
CA ALA A 911 -57.44 17.36 29.74
C ALA A 911 -57.02 15.90 29.56
N ALA A 912 -57.15 15.11 30.63
CA ALA A 912 -56.94 13.67 30.55
C ALA A 912 -57.92 12.98 29.59
N ASP A 913 -57.43 12.01 28.83
CA ASP A 913 -58.22 11.06 28.05
C ASP A 913 -57.66 9.63 28.16
N LYS A 914 -58.20 8.69 27.39
CA LYS A 914 -57.73 7.30 27.34
C LYS A 914 -56.24 7.26 26.95
N GLY A 915 -55.43 6.67 27.82
CA GLY A 915 -53.97 6.56 27.67
C GLY A 915 -53.18 7.66 28.38
N THR A 916 -53.81 8.75 28.82
CA THR A 916 -53.18 9.89 29.50
C THR A 916 -53.82 10.20 30.85
N ALA A 917 -54.61 9.27 31.40
CA ALA A 917 -55.40 9.47 32.62
C ALA A 917 -54.57 9.90 33.84
N THR A 918 -53.31 9.47 33.91
CA THR A 918 -52.36 9.83 34.98
C THR A 918 -51.37 10.93 34.56
N PHE A 919 -51.53 11.53 33.38
CA PHE A 919 -50.58 12.50 32.81
C PHE A 919 -51.00 13.95 33.06
N SER A 920 -52.14 14.20 33.69
CA SER A 920 -52.58 15.56 34.05
C SER A 920 -51.56 16.29 34.93
N ASP A 921 -50.99 15.59 35.92
CA ASP A 921 -49.96 16.17 36.79
C ASP A 921 -48.69 16.52 35.99
N LEU A 922 -48.28 15.65 35.05
CA LEU A 922 -47.15 15.90 34.15
C LEU A 922 -47.40 17.11 33.23
N ALA A 923 -48.61 17.27 32.70
CA ALA A 923 -48.95 18.43 31.89
C ALA A 923 -48.90 19.74 32.68
N ASN A 924 -49.36 19.73 33.93
CA ASN A 924 -49.29 20.89 34.83
C ASN A 924 -47.84 21.20 35.26
N GLU A 925 -47.02 20.18 35.48
CA GLU A 925 -45.58 20.32 35.72
C GLU A 925 -44.90 21.03 34.55
N ILE A 926 -45.17 20.58 33.32
CA ILE A 926 -44.61 21.22 32.10
C ILE A 926 -45.13 22.65 31.96
N ALA A 927 -46.42 22.90 32.17
CA ALA A 927 -46.95 24.27 32.11
C ALA A 927 -46.29 25.20 33.14
N ALA A 928 -45.96 24.69 34.33
CA ALA A 928 -45.21 25.43 35.34
C ALA A 928 -43.76 25.71 34.93
N GLU A 929 -43.07 24.77 34.26
CA GLU A 929 -41.73 25.00 33.68
C GLU A 929 -41.72 26.14 32.65
N TYR A 930 -42.84 26.37 31.97
CA TYR A 930 -43.03 27.47 30.99
C TYR A 930 -43.57 28.76 31.61
N ASP A 931 -43.75 28.80 32.94
CA ASP A 931 -44.44 29.90 33.66
C ASP A 931 -45.80 30.24 33.00
N PHE A 932 -46.51 29.23 32.49
CA PHE A 932 -47.74 29.44 31.74
C PHE A 932 -48.87 29.87 32.67
N TRP A 933 -49.61 30.92 32.29
CA TRP A 933 -50.54 31.64 33.18
C TRP A 933 -51.65 30.81 33.81
N LEU A 934 -52.02 29.68 33.20
CA LEU A 934 -53.03 28.77 33.75
C LEU A 934 -52.51 27.92 34.91
N GLY A 935 -51.19 27.76 35.08
CA GLY A 935 -50.58 26.99 36.16
C GLY A 935 -51.20 25.59 36.31
N ASP A 936 -51.70 25.28 37.52
CA ASP A 936 -52.34 24.01 37.86
C ASP A 936 -53.72 23.79 37.20
N ALA A 937 -54.29 24.84 36.56
CA ALA A 937 -55.50 24.78 35.77
C ALA A 937 -55.26 24.46 34.28
N PHE A 938 -53.99 24.29 33.85
CA PHE A 938 -53.66 23.93 32.47
C PHE A 938 -54.24 22.57 32.06
N ALA A 939 -54.17 21.59 32.96
CA ALA A 939 -54.72 20.25 32.81
C ALA A 939 -55.68 19.89 33.96
N SER A 940 -56.93 19.57 33.63
CA SER A 940 -57.93 19.16 34.63
C SER A 940 -57.87 17.65 34.94
N GLY A 941 -57.93 17.27 36.21
CA GLY A 941 -58.04 15.87 36.67
C GLY A 941 -56.73 15.27 37.20
N GLY A 942 -55.80 16.09 37.69
CA GLY A 942 -54.64 15.67 38.48
C GLY A 942 -54.95 15.56 39.98
N SER A 943 -53.91 15.38 40.80
CA SER A 943 -53.98 15.20 42.26
C SER A 943 -54.72 16.31 43.04
N VAL A 944 -54.92 17.49 42.43
CA VAL A 944 -55.57 18.68 43.02
C VAL A 944 -56.96 18.97 42.39
N GLY A 945 -57.36 18.25 41.33
CA GLY A 945 -58.58 18.53 40.55
C GLY A 945 -59.79 17.67 40.90
N TYR A 946 -61.00 18.20 40.67
CA TYR A 946 -62.28 17.49 40.87
C TYR A 946 -62.44 16.33 39.87
N ASP A 947 -62.44 15.09 40.36
CA ASP A 947 -62.63 13.88 39.55
C ASP A 947 -64.12 13.66 39.24
N HIS A 948 -64.52 13.87 37.97
CA HIS A 948 -65.89 13.60 37.51
C HIS A 948 -66.15 12.12 37.17
N LYS A 949 -65.15 11.23 37.31
CA LYS A 949 -65.26 9.79 37.02
C LYS A 949 -65.26 8.90 38.27
N ALA A 950 -65.23 9.47 39.48
CA ALA A 950 -65.34 8.76 40.75
C ALA A 950 -66.78 8.65 41.31
N MET A 951 -67.82 8.71 40.46
CA MET A 951 -69.20 8.34 40.81
C MET A 951 -69.72 7.21 39.92
#